data_AF-A0A5N6EVF9-F1
#
_entry.id   AF-A0A5N6EVF9-F1
#
_cell.length_a   1.000
_cell.length_b   1.000
_cell.length_c   1.000
_cell.angle_alpha   90.00
_cell.angle_beta   90.00
_cell.angle_gamma   90.00
#
_symmetry.space_group_name_H-M   'P 1'
#
loop_
_entity.id
_entity.type
_entity.pdbx_description
1 polymer ?
#
loop_
_entity_poly.entity_id
_entity_poly.type
_entity_poly.pdbx_seq_one_letter_code
_entity_poly.pdbx_strand_id
1 'polypeptide(L)'
;MSDIISGGWRSCVDDDPVTSVPFVADAIIASPIGFSHVHCAQALGGLPVHLMYTMPWSRTKMFPHAITRVGVGRAMKLSRRNWISLGDTINQLRASLDLAPIPMNMGPGLHETLKIPFTYFWPPALSWQPSPLLVVGKGWCKLGDFVTNNKNVFFIDNCPHDWLFQHVSAVVHHGGIGTTICGLAHDRPTVVVPFVADSQRFWGHIVAGTGAGPAPIPYTSLKPRRLAAAIRYCFTDQAKAAARQVGKKLRAETPGAANAVQSFYRNLPLHRMRSEYLVDQPSIGSYGPANREIQLSKAAAWILVSHGRVHEQKLKMHRIKTYAALDYSTQRDLIGVIIGVFVWSISTLLYPLLYVLRGRTDITNAPPKGPTNFGTEAAVVKARLREGNPGTPAIALELQGSERLWRRTPYLFEVTLRRIDEDARPCLFAWTPHIQGFTVSGLILLHHTPEGLKKVELPMSTLPPLEPLVNKQSSLIEHAPGGAQRWVDIFPDNYVSLLKSGERYTLLWPGERYATWEWGVAKDHVFDYIPTQDVSLVLPGRPTLTFTVEEGERPSPISKMLPMDNSAHTEGAPILTAKVACAPTAPLKKGEVTTTVYVTYHYEPSGQSRPITLQIQNLLFPIVYEWRGIWEDCSPDLHGYGIWDDPDIQISPGQDRNFACLYPGETWSFTGNYELSEEVQFGSSLRCQLGETKINWWDWGTRDDHLSTKLTVPCWMGPEIIEPSDNDGRPLLIVPASNPVDVQLI
;
A
#
# COMPACT_ATOMS: atom_id res chain seq x y z
N MET A 1 10.90 40.60 1.56
CA MET A 1 10.76 39.17 1.92
C MET A 1 11.45 38.85 3.23
N SER A 2 12.71 39.24 3.41
CA SER A 2 13.39 39.18 4.72
C SER A 2 12.57 39.84 5.86
N ASP A 3 11.95 41.00 5.61
CA ASP A 3 11.08 41.65 6.59
C ASP A 3 9.81 40.85 6.94
N ILE A 4 9.26 40.09 5.98
CA ILE A 4 8.08 39.24 6.20
C ILE A 4 8.48 38.03 7.05
N ILE A 5 9.62 37.42 6.73
CA ILE A 5 10.18 36.27 7.45
C ILE A 5 10.51 36.66 8.89
N SER A 6 11.21 37.78 9.08
CA SER A 6 11.56 38.34 10.40
C SER A 6 10.33 38.87 11.16
N GLY A 7 9.35 39.41 10.43
CA GLY A 7 8.05 39.81 10.99
C GLY A 7 7.23 38.63 11.50
N GLY A 8 7.35 37.46 10.87
CA GLY A 8 6.69 36.24 11.33
C GLY A 8 7.19 35.78 12.71
N TRP A 9 8.51 35.86 12.97
CA TRP A 9 9.06 35.57 14.30
C TRP A 9 8.53 36.55 15.35
N ARG A 10 8.63 37.85 15.07
CA ARG A 10 8.09 38.92 15.93
C ARG A 10 6.61 38.73 16.25
N SER A 11 5.81 38.32 15.26
CA SER A 11 4.38 38.05 15.46
C SER A 11 4.09 36.89 16.42
N CYS A 12 5.09 36.08 16.76
CA CYS A 12 4.95 34.97 17.69
C CYS A 12 5.42 35.31 19.12
N VAL A 13 6.19 36.39 19.32
CA VAL A 13 6.90 36.67 20.58
C VAL A 13 6.90 38.13 21.04
N ASP A 14 6.55 39.08 20.18
CA ASP A 14 6.47 40.49 20.54
C ASP A 14 5.14 40.77 21.27
N ASP A 15 5.19 41.69 22.24
CA ASP A 15 4.01 42.19 22.95
C ASP A 15 2.94 42.70 21.97
N ASP A 16 1.67 42.58 22.35
CA ASP A 16 0.58 43.10 21.53
C ASP A 16 0.78 44.62 21.32
N PRO A 17 0.86 45.10 20.07
CA PRO A 17 1.27 46.47 19.79
C PRO A 17 0.23 47.52 20.18
N VAL A 18 -1.00 47.11 20.52
CA VAL A 18 -2.11 47.99 20.90
C VAL A 18 -2.30 48.02 22.42
N THR A 19 -2.20 46.86 23.06
CA THR A 19 -2.50 46.67 24.48
C THR A 19 -1.24 46.54 25.34
N SER A 20 -0.07 46.35 24.73
CA SER A 20 1.24 46.14 25.39
C SER A 20 1.24 44.96 26.38
N VAL A 21 0.36 43.98 26.14
CA VAL A 21 0.32 42.75 26.92
C VAL A 21 1.40 41.81 26.38
N PRO A 22 2.24 41.22 27.26
CA PRO A 22 3.20 40.20 26.84
C PRO A 22 2.52 39.04 26.12
N PHE A 23 3.07 38.65 24.98
CA PHE A 23 2.49 37.62 24.13
C PHE A 23 3.54 36.60 23.70
N VAL A 24 3.17 35.32 23.79
CA VAL A 24 3.90 34.21 23.19
C VAL A 24 2.85 33.29 22.56
N ALA A 25 3.07 32.88 21.31
CA ALA A 25 2.11 32.05 20.59
C ALA A 25 2.00 30.63 21.19
N ASP A 26 0.78 30.14 21.37
CA ASP A 26 0.49 28.72 21.68
C ASP A 26 0.18 27.89 20.41
N ALA A 27 -0.13 28.56 19.30
CA ALA A 27 -0.39 27.96 17.99
C ALA A 27 -0.17 29.00 16.89
N ILE A 28 0.18 28.54 15.68
CA ILE A 28 0.44 29.43 14.55
C ILE A 28 -0.56 29.15 13.42
N ILE A 29 -1.38 30.15 13.10
CA ILE A 29 -2.22 30.16 11.89
C ILE A 29 -1.58 31.12 10.91
N ALA A 30 -1.09 30.61 9.78
CA ALA A 30 -0.29 31.40 8.86
C ALA A 30 -0.67 31.20 7.39
N SER A 31 -0.32 32.20 6.59
CA SER A 31 -0.32 32.04 5.14
C SER A 31 0.89 31.22 4.70
N PRO A 32 0.74 30.30 3.73
CA PRO A 32 1.86 29.54 3.17
C PRO A 32 2.95 30.44 2.54
N ILE A 33 2.62 31.68 2.16
CA ILE A 33 3.58 32.63 1.57
C ILE A 33 4.51 33.27 2.62
N GLY A 34 4.25 33.05 3.90
CA GLY A 34 5.06 33.63 4.98
C GLY A 34 6.41 32.94 5.17
N PHE A 35 6.52 31.64 4.82
CA PHE A 35 7.71 30.78 4.90
C PHE A 35 8.45 30.68 6.27
N SER A 36 8.18 31.53 7.24
CA SER A 36 8.82 31.51 8.58
C SER A 36 8.10 30.63 9.60
N HIS A 37 6.81 30.37 9.40
CA HIS A 37 5.89 29.68 10.31
C HIS A 37 6.42 28.36 10.90
N VAL A 38 6.93 27.43 10.07
CA VAL A 38 7.45 26.15 10.57
C VAL A 38 8.67 26.32 11.45
N HIS A 39 9.55 27.27 11.10
CA HIS A 39 10.80 27.51 11.82
C HIS A 39 10.54 28.24 13.14
N CYS A 40 9.58 29.16 13.16
CA CYS A 40 9.12 29.82 14.39
C CYS A 40 8.48 28.79 15.34
N ALA A 41 7.63 27.91 14.81
CA ALA A 41 7.01 26.82 15.58
C ALA A 41 8.05 25.88 16.20
N GLN A 42 9.09 25.52 15.43
CA GLN A 42 10.20 24.70 15.91
C GLN A 42 10.98 25.40 17.03
N ALA A 43 11.33 26.67 16.86
CA ALA A 43 12.07 27.44 17.87
C ALA A 43 11.28 27.63 19.18
N LEU A 44 9.95 27.66 19.11
CA LEU A 44 9.07 27.79 20.28
C LEU A 44 8.67 26.46 20.92
N GLY A 45 9.43 25.38 20.67
CA GLY A 45 9.21 24.10 21.33
C GLY A 45 8.20 23.17 20.64
N GLY A 46 7.95 23.36 19.34
CA GLY A 46 7.13 22.45 18.54
C GLY A 46 5.64 22.81 18.51
N LEU A 47 5.33 24.10 18.38
CA LEU A 47 3.94 24.58 18.35
C LEU A 47 3.15 24.00 17.16
N PRO A 48 1.83 23.77 17.32
CA PRO A 48 0.96 23.38 16.20
C PRO A 48 0.85 24.50 15.17
N VAL A 49 0.98 24.13 13.89
CA VAL A 49 0.87 25.05 12.75
C VAL A 49 -0.31 24.67 11.88
N HIS A 50 -1.09 25.65 11.42
CA HIS A 50 -2.16 25.47 10.44
C HIS A 50 -2.02 26.49 9.32
N LEU A 51 -2.00 26.03 8.08
CA LEU A 51 -1.88 26.89 6.91
C LEU A 51 -3.24 27.21 6.30
N MET A 52 -3.52 28.50 6.13
CA MET A 52 -4.80 28.97 5.62
C MET A 52 -4.61 29.94 4.46
N TYR A 53 -5.35 29.75 3.36
CA TYR A 53 -5.23 30.65 2.21
C TYR A 53 -6.46 30.67 1.29
N THR A 54 -6.58 31.70 0.45
CA THR A 54 -7.70 31.88 -0.50
C THR A 54 -7.44 31.23 -1.87
N MET A 55 -6.23 30.72 -2.10
CA MET A 55 -5.80 30.05 -3.33
C MET A 55 -5.09 28.73 -2.99
N PRO A 56 -5.10 27.73 -3.90
CA PRO A 56 -4.50 26.43 -3.63
C PRO A 56 -2.97 26.55 -3.75
N TRP A 57 -2.29 26.37 -2.61
CA TRP A 57 -0.82 26.29 -2.50
C TRP A 57 -0.33 24.85 -2.33
N SER A 58 -1.23 23.94 -1.95
CA SER A 58 -1.03 22.50 -2.03
C SER A 58 -1.45 21.98 -3.41
N ARG A 59 -0.95 20.81 -3.79
CA ARG A 59 -1.31 20.18 -5.06
C ARG A 59 -2.77 19.75 -5.05
N THR A 60 -3.47 19.99 -6.15
CA THR A 60 -4.85 19.54 -6.31
C THR A 60 -5.03 18.77 -7.62
N LYS A 61 -5.87 17.73 -7.62
CA LYS A 61 -6.27 16.99 -8.84
C LYS A 61 -7.21 17.80 -9.75
N MET A 62 -7.79 18.90 -9.24
CA MET A 62 -8.84 19.66 -9.90
C MET A 62 -8.39 21.04 -10.42
N PHE A 63 -7.37 21.64 -9.79
CA PHE A 63 -6.92 23.00 -10.08
C PHE A 63 -5.41 23.03 -10.34
N PRO A 64 -4.95 23.69 -11.42
CA PRO A 64 -3.54 23.99 -11.59
C PRO A 64 -3.06 24.91 -10.47
N HIS A 65 -1.76 24.86 -10.16
CA HIS A 65 -1.19 25.75 -9.16
C HIS A 65 -1.38 27.23 -9.57
N ALA A 66 -1.86 28.07 -8.65
CA ALA A 66 -2.34 29.43 -8.95
C ALA A 66 -1.30 30.32 -9.64
N ILE A 67 -0.02 30.19 -9.26
CA ILE A 67 1.08 31.02 -9.77
C ILE A 67 1.65 30.52 -11.10
N THR A 68 1.76 29.20 -11.28
CA THR A 68 2.53 28.62 -12.40
C THR A 68 1.65 28.16 -13.55
N ARG A 69 0.32 28.07 -13.35
CA ARG A 69 -0.65 27.52 -14.32
C ARG A 69 -0.29 26.11 -14.81
N VAL A 70 0.57 25.42 -14.07
CA VAL A 70 1.04 24.09 -14.41
C VAL A 70 -0.07 23.07 -14.09
N GLY A 71 -0.36 22.18 -15.03
CA GLY A 71 -1.40 21.17 -14.92
C GLY A 71 -1.18 20.18 -13.77
N VAL A 72 -2.24 19.44 -13.47
CA VAL A 72 -2.29 18.39 -12.43
C VAL A 72 -1.14 17.40 -12.66
N GLY A 73 -0.18 17.36 -11.73
CA GLY A 73 0.99 16.47 -11.77
C GLY A 73 2.38 17.12 -11.86
N ARG A 74 2.51 18.45 -12.02
CA ARG A 74 3.83 19.13 -12.13
C ARG A 74 4.05 20.29 -11.13
N ALA A 75 3.44 20.22 -9.96
CA ALA A 75 3.61 21.25 -8.92
C ALA A 75 4.94 21.15 -8.11
N MET A 76 5.81 20.19 -8.44
CA MET A 76 7.15 20.00 -7.83
C MET A 76 8.11 21.16 -8.09
N LYS A 77 7.99 21.78 -9.26
CA LYS A 77 8.90 22.85 -9.70
C LYS A 77 8.80 24.11 -8.84
N LEU A 78 7.68 24.36 -8.15
CA LEU A 78 7.48 25.62 -7.42
C LEU A 78 8.07 25.60 -6.01
N SER A 79 7.83 24.55 -5.20
CA SER A 79 8.40 24.47 -3.85
C SER A 79 9.93 24.50 -3.88
N ARG A 80 10.51 23.82 -4.87
CA ARG A 80 11.95 23.87 -5.13
C ARG A 80 12.42 25.26 -5.56
N ARG A 81 11.72 25.94 -6.49
CA ARG A 81 12.05 27.33 -6.87
C ARG A 81 11.91 28.33 -5.72
N ASN A 82 10.89 28.17 -4.88
CA ASN A 82 10.70 29.00 -3.69
C ASN A 82 11.83 28.77 -2.68
N TRP A 83 12.24 27.51 -2.46
CA TRP A 83 13.35 27.20 -1.57
C TRP A 83 14.71 27.65 -2.12
N ILE A 84 14.98 27.46 -3.41
CA ILE A 84 16.18 28.00 -4.07
C ILE A 84 16.23 29.53 -3.92
N SER A 85 15.08 30.21 -4.02
CA SER A 85 15.03 31.67 -3.93
C SER A 85 15.11 32.21 -2.48
N LEU A 86 14.71 31.43 -1.48
CA LEU A 86 14.49 31.93 -0.10
C LEU A 86 15.24 31.14 0.97
N GLY A 87 15.85 30.01 0.62
CA GLY A 87 16.50 29.08 1.54
C GLY A 87 17.62 29.73 2.33
N ASP A 88 18.42 30.59 1.71
CA ASP A 88 19.47 31.35 2.39
C ASP A 88 18.89 32.32 3.43
N THR A 89 17.81 33.03 3.08
CA THR A 89 17.12 33.94 4.02
C THR A 89 16.46 33.18 5.17
N ILE A 90 15.90 32.01 4.88
CA ILE A 90 15.31 31.12 5.89
C ILE A 90 16.40 30.57 6.81
N ASN A 91 17.52 30.13 6.27
CA ASN A 91 18.64 29.62 7.06
C ASN A 91 19.32 30.73 7.89
N GLN A 92 19.33 31.98 7.41
CA GLN A 92 19.72 33.14 8.23
C GLN A 92 18.79 33.35 9.41
N LEU A 93 17.46 33.26 9.20
CA LEU A 93 16.50 33.29 10.32
C LEU A 93 16.77 32.12 11.28
N ARG A 94 16.94 30.89 10.78
CA ARG A 94 17.19 29.70 11.60
C ARG A 94 18.46 29.85 12.45
N ALA A 95 19.54 30.39 11.88
CA ALA A 95 20.76 30.70 12.62
C ALA A 95 20.50 31.71 13.75
N SER A 96 19.65 32.73 13.53
CA SER A 96 19.26 33.68 14.59
C SER A 96 18.39 33.07 15.69
N LEU A 97 17.76 31.92 15.42
CA LEU A 97 16.92 31.17 16.36
C LEU A 97 17.64 29.94 16.95
N ASP A 98 18.96 29.82 16.76
CA ASP A 98 19.77 28.67 17.19
C ASP A 98 19.28 27.31 16.64
N LEU A 99 18.75 27.33 15.41
CA LEU A 99 18.28 26.12 14.70
C LEU A 99 19.28 25.71 13.61
N ALA A 100 19.50 24.39 13.49
CA ALA A 100 20.35 23.83 12.44
C ALA A 100 19.86 24.22 11.03
N PRO A 101 20.74 24.52 10.07
CA PRO A 101 20.33 24.88 8.71
C PRO A 101 19.60 23.71 8.02
N ILE A 102 18.62 24.03 7.17
CA ILE A 102 17.92 23.03 6.37
C ILE A 102 18.62 22.93 5.00
N PRO A 103 19.04 21.72 4.57
CA PRO A 103 19.64 21.49 3.27
C PRO A 103 18.70 21.84 2.10
N MET A 104 19.29 22.22 0.96
CA MET A 104 18.57 22.69 -0.24
C MET A 104 17.55 21.68 -0.78
N ASN A 105 17.82 20.39 -0.60
CA ASN A 105 16.96 19.28 -1.05
C ASN A 105 15.82 18.95 -0.08
N MET A 106 15.85 19.45 1.17
CA MET A 106 14.87 19.08 2.21
C MET A 106 13.78 20.13 2.39
N GLY A 107 14.11 21.40 2.24
CA GLY A 107 13.16 22.48 2.50
C GLY A 107 11.91 22.52 1.63
N PRO A 108 11.93 22.12 0.33
CA PRO A 108 10.73 22.11 -0.50
C PRO A 108 9.56 21.28 0.07
N GLY A 109 9.83 20.17 0.78
CA GLY A 109 8.82 19.21 1.26
C GLY A 109 8.44 19.32 2.75
N LEU A 110 8.97 20.31 3.46
CA LEU A 110 8.93 20.36 4.93
C LEU A 110 7.50 20.29 5.53
N HIS A 111 6.53 20.93 4.89
CA HIS A 111 5.13 20.95 5.36
C HIS A 111 4.44 19.59 5.26
N GLU A 112 4.87 18.72 4.34
CA GLU A 112 4.30 17.37 4.16
C GLU A 112 4.94 16.37 5.10
N THR A 113 6.27 16.41 5.23
CA THR A 113 7.02 15.59 6.19
C THR A 113 6.48 15.80 7.60
N LEU A 114 6.16 17.05 7.94
CA LEU A 114 5.61 17.43 9.24
C LEU A 114 4.07 17.34 9.29
N LYS A 115 3.41 16.90 8.21
CA LYS A 115 1.95 16.72 8.10
C LYS A 115 1.14 17.95 8.53
N ILE A 116 1.57 19.14 8.11
CA ILE A 116 0.94 20.41 8.47
C ILE A 116 -0.42 20.55 7.76
N PRO A 117 -1.54 20.79 8.48
CA PRO A 117 -2.87 20.91 7.88
C PRO A 117 -3.04 22.20 7.06
N PHE A 118 -3.81 22.09 5.97
CA PHE A 118 -4.21 23.20 5.10
C PHE A 118 -5.73 23.44 5.12
N THR A 119 -6.14 24.71 4.99
CA THR A 119 -7.55 25.07 4.76
C THR A 119 -7.67 26.17 3.70
N TYR A 120 -8.60 25.97 2.76
CA TYR A 120 -8.85 26.92 1.67
C TYR A 120 -10.21 27.60 1.80
N PHE A 121 -10.22 28.93 1.69
CA PHE A 121 -11.43 29.74 1.80
C PHE A 121 -12.10 29.93 0.44
N TRP A 122 -12.79 28.90 -0.06
CA TRP A 122 -13.53 28.95 -1.33
C TRP A 122 -15.04 29.00 -1.14
N PRO A 123 -15.75 29.93 -1.82
CA PRO A 123 -17.21 29.88 -1.87
C PRO A 123 -17.67 28.61 -2.61
N PRO A 124 -18.64 27.84 -2.08
CA PRO A 124 -19.19 26.66 -2.76
C PRO A 124 -19.77 26.96 -4.16
N ALA A 125 -20.16 28.22 -4.41
CA ALA A 125 -20.65 28.66 -5.72
C ALA A 125 -19.54 28.80 -6.80
N LEU A 126 -18.28 28.91 -6.40
CA LEU A 126 -17.12 29.03 -7.30
C LEU A 126 -16.32 27.73 -7.42
N SER A 127 -16.62 26.71 -6.59
CA SER A 127 -16.07 25.37 -6.76
C SER A 127 -16.75 24.67 -7.94
N TRP A 128 -16.14 24.74 -9.12
CA TRP A 128 -16.54 23.92 -10.27
C TRP A 128 -16.16 22.45 -9.97
N GLN A 129 -17.10 21.66 -9.47
CA GLN A 129 -17.00 20.21 -9.54
C GLN A 129 -17.44 19.77 -10.94
N PRO A 130 -16.66 18.98 -11.70
CA PRO A 130 -17.24 18.26 -12.82
C PRO A 130 -18.22 17.24 -12.23
N SER A 131 -19.51 17.55 -12.27
CA SER A 131 -20.53 16.60 -11.89
C SER A 131 -20.44 15.40 -12.84
N PRO A 132 -20.36 14.15 -12.36
CA PRO A 132 -20.38 12.99 -13.24
C PRO A 132 -21.68 13.00 -14.05
N LEU A 133 -21.59 12.79 -15.36
CA LEU A 133 -22.74 12.73 -16.26
C LEU A 133 -23.67 11.54 -15.93
N LEU A 134 -23.13 10.49 -15.29
CA LEU A 134 -23.84 9.27 -14.93
C LEU A 134 -23.35 8.71 -13.60
N VAL A 135 -24.27 8.46 -12.66
CA VAL A 135 -24.00 7.72 -11.41
C VAL A 135 -24.53 6.30 -11.55
N VAL A 136 -23.68 5.30 -11.30
CA VAL A 136 -24.01 3.87 -11.42
C VAL A 136 -23.87 3.21 -10.05
N GLY A 137 -24.96 2.66 -9.52
CA GLY A 137 -24.90 1.84 -8.31
C GLY A 137 -24.18 0.52 -8.59
N LYS A 138 -23.08 0.23 -7.89
CA LYS A 138 -22.30 -1.01 -8.08
C LYS A 138 -23.14 -2.27 -7.84
N GLY A 139 -24.07 -2.18 -6.89
CA GLY A 139 -24.99 -3.25 -6.52
C GLY A 139 -24.29 -4.55 -6.11
N TRP A 140 -25.05 -5.64 -6.03
CA TRP A 140 -24.55 -6.96 -5.63
C TRP A 140 -23.55 -7.56 -6.62
N CYS A 141 -23.55 -7.05 -7.86
CA CYS A 141 -22.69 -7.52 -8.94
C CYS A 141 -21.35 -6.75 -9.04
N LYS A 142 -21.08 -5.80 -8.13
CA LYS A 142 -19.87 -4.96 -8.11
C LYS A 142 -19.53 -4.37 -9.49
N LEU A 143 -20.54 -3.79 -10.17
CA LEU A 143 -20.32 -3.14 -11.46
C LEU A 143 -19.31 -2.00 -11.33
N GLY A 144 -18.28 -1.99 -12.18
CA GLY A 144 -17.29 -0.90 -12.22
C GLY A 144 -15.84 -1.39 -12.27
N ASP A 145 -15.55 -2.60 -11.78
CA ASP A 145 -14.18 -3.15 -11.66
C ASP A 145 -13.47 -3.35 -13.02
N PHE A 146 -14.21 -3.32 -14.13
CA PHE A 146 -13.71 -3.49 -15.50
C PHE A 146 -13.84 -2.23 -16.39
N VAL A 147 -14.43 -1.13 -15.90
CA VAL A 147 -14.62 0.11 -16.68
C VAL A 147 -13.60 1.14 -16.22
N THR A 148 -12.40 1.08 -16.80
CA THR A 148 -11.34 2.04 -16.54
C THR A 148 -11.62 3.38 -17.24
N ASN A 149 -11.57 4.46 -16.45
CA ASN A 149 -11.13 5.80 -16.89
C ASN A 149 -12.12 6.70 -17.68
N ASN A 150 -13.42 6.67 -17.36
CA ASN A 150 -14.36 7.69 -17.86
C ASN A 150 -14.77 8.67 -16.75
N LYS A 151 -14.22 9.90 -16.79
CA LYS A 151 -14.52 10.99 -15.83
C LYS A 151 -16.01 11.37 -15.74
N ASN A 152 -16.82 10.92 -16.70
CA ASN A 152 -18.26 11.19 -16.74
C ASN A 152 -19.11 10.11 -16.07
N VAL A 153 -18.51 9.03 -15.54
CA VAL A 153 -19.22 7.93 -14.89
C VAL A 153 -18.69 7.73 -13.48
N PHE A 154 -19.56 7.84 -12.48
CA PHE A 154 -19.23 7.65 -11.07
C PHE A 154 -19.92 6.40 -10.52
N PHE A 155 -19.13 5.45 -10.06
CA PHE A 155 -19.65 4.21 -9.47
C PHE A 155 -19.82 4.40 -7.96
N ILE A 156 -21.05 4.32 -7.48
CA ILE A 156 -21.39 4.49 -6.06
C ILE A 156 -21.77 3.15 -5.45
N ASP A 157 -21.30 2.92 -4.23
CA ASP A 157 -21.75 1.81 -3.39
C ASP A 157 -23.14 2.09 -2.82
N ASN A 158 -23.49 1.53 -1.67
CA ASN A 158 -24.82 1.70 -1.09
C ASN A 158 -25.05 3.18 -0.71
N CYS A 159 -26.12 3.79 -1.23
CA CYS A 159 -26.46 5.19 -1.00
C CYS A 159 -27.96 5.34 -0.77
N PRO A 160 -28.41 6.15 0.22
CA PRO A 160 -29.83 6.44 0.41
C PRO A 160 -30.43 7.08 -0.85
N HIS A 161 -31.35 6.36 -1.52
CA HIS A 161 -31.97 6.84 -2.75
C HIS A 161 -32.75 8.16 -2.57
N ASP A 162 -33.33 8.37 -1.39
CA ASP A 162 -34.06 9.59 -1.05
C ASP A 162 -33.18 10.84 -1.11
N TRP A 163 -31.93 10.71 -0.65
CA TRP A 163 -30.93 11.77 -0.76
C TRP A 163 -30.36 11.86 -2.18
N LEU A 164 -29.98 10.73 -2.76
CA LEU A 164 -29.34 10.70 -4.08
C LEU A 164 -30.25 11.27 -5.18
N PHE A 165 -31.54 10.94 -5.15
CA PHE A 165 -32.46 11.32 -6.23
C PHE A 165 -32.79 12.82 -6.27
N GLN A 166 -32.45 13.57 -5.22
CA GLN A 166 -32.49 15.04 -5.23
C GLN A 166 -31.41 15.65 -6.14
N HIS A 167 -30.33 14.91 -6.38
CA HIS A 167 -29.12 15.38 -7.04
C HIS A 167 -28.95 14.83 -8.46
N VAL A 168 -29.91 14.05 -8.98
CA VAL A 168 -29.87 13.46 -10.33
C VAL A 168 -30.94 14.02 -11.25
N SER A 169 -30.75 13.86 -12.57
CA SER A 169 -31.70 14.34 -13.58
C SER A 169 -32.72 13.30 -14.02
N ALA A 170 -32.37 12.01 -13.95
CA ALA A 170 -33.22 10.87 -14.32
C ALA A 170 -32.74 9.62 -13.57
N VAL A 171 -33.61 8.61 -13.45
CA VAL A 171 -33.31 7.36 -12.73
C VAL A 171 -33.52 6.16 -13.66
N VAL A 172 -32.59 5.21 -13.66
CA VAL A 172 -32.74 3.92 -14.34
C VAL A 172 -32.64 2.81 -13.30
N HIS A 173 -33.67 1.97 -13.18
CA HIS A 173 -33.67 0.90 -12.17
C HIS A 173 -34.58 -0.27 -12.56
N HIS A 174 -34.59 -1.33 -11.75
CA HIS A 174 -35.27 -2.58 -12.07
C HIS A 174 -36.80 -2.57 -11.89
N GLY A 175 -37.40 -1.46 -11.44
CA GLY A 175 -38.85 -1.36 -11.22
C GLY A 175 -39.35 -1.79 -9.83
N GLY A 176 -38.48 -1.87 -8.82
CA GLY A 176 -38.92 -2.04 -7.43
C GLY A 176 -39.76 -0.85 -6.96
N ILE A 177 -40.89 -1.11 -6.31
CA ILE A 177 -41.90 -0.10 -5.96
C ILE A 177 -41.32 1.08 -5.16
N GLY A 178 -40.47 0.81 -4.17
CA GLY A 178 -39.86 1.85 -3.33
C GLY A 178 -38.99 2.80 -4.15
N THR A 179 -38.14 2.26 -5.04
CA THR A 179 -37.29 3.06 -5.92
C THR A 179 -38.11 3.82 -6.96
N THR A 180 -39.15 3.21 -7.53
CA THR A 180 -40.05 3.87 -8.49
C THR A 180 -40.71 5.09 -7.85
N ILE A 181 -41.32 4.90 -6.68
CA ILE A 181 -42.02 5.97 -5.96
C ILE A 181 -41.02 7.04 -5.52
N CYS A 182 -39.85 6.66 -5.00
CA CYS A 182 -38.81 7.60 -4.59
C CYS A 182 -38.35 8.50 -5.75
N GLY A 183 -38.14 7.94 -6.95
CA GLY A 183 -37.74 8.72 -8.13
C GLY A 183 -38.82 9.72 -8.54
N LEU A 184 -40.06 9.25 -8.66
CA LEU A 184 -41.22 10.10 -9.02
C LEU A 184 -41.53 11.15 -7.95
N ALA A 185 -41.41 10.81 -6.66
CA ALA A 185 -41.60 11.73 -5.54
C ALA A 185 -40.54 12.83 -5.47
N HIS A 186 -39.42 12.68 -6.18
CA HIS A 186 -38.41 13.73 -6.38
C HIS A 186 -38.53 14.41 -7.74
N ASP A 187 -39.61 14.19 -8.49
CA ASP A 187 -39.83 14.72 -9.84
C ASP A 187 -38.80 14.21 -10.87
N ARG A 188 -38.23 13.01 -10.68
CA ARG A 188 -37.24 12.42 -11.60
C ARG A 188 -37.92 11.52 -12.63
N PRO A 189 -37.78 11.81 -13.95
CA PRO A 189 -38.19 10.87 -14.98
C PRO A 189 -37.46 9.53 -14.84
N THR A 190 -38.18 8.43 -15.02
CA THR A 190 -37.73 7.10 -14.57
C THR A 190 -37.79 6.06 -15.70
N VAL A 191 -36.70 5.32 -15.92
CA VAL A 191 -36.65 4.16 -16.84
C VAL A 191 -36.68 2.87 -16.03
N VAL A 192 -37.60 1.97 -16.38
CA VAL A 192 -37.76 0.67 -15.72
C VAL A 192 -37.24 -0.48 -16.59
N VAL A 193 -36.30 -1.25 -16.05
CA VAL A 193 -35.70 -2.43 -16.67
C VAL A 193 -36.03 -3.68 -15.84
N PRO A 194 -37.21 -4.31 -16.03
CA PRO A 194 -37.66 -5.42 -15.18
C PRO A 194 -36.83 -6.70 -15.41
N PHE A 195 -36.49 -7.39 -14.31
CA PHE A 195 -35.69 -8.61 -14.29
C PHE A 195 -36.53 -9.88 -14.04
N VAL A 196 -37.24 -9.99 -12.92
CA VAL A 196 -37.76 -11.31 -12.45
C VAL A 196 -39.27 -11.33 -12.16
N ALA A 197 -39.89 -10.21 -11.76
CA ALA A 197 -41.25 -10.21 -11.23
C ALA A 197 -42.26 -9.42 -12.08
N ASP A 198 -43.51 -9.90 -12.15
CA ASP A 198 -44.61 -9.21 -12.83
C ASP A 198 -44.94 -7.85 -12.20
N SER A 199 -44.64 -7.67 -10.90
CA SER A 199 -44.76 -6.38 -10.22
C SER A 199 -43.82 -5.31 -10.80
N GLN A 200 -42.60 -5.67 -11.22
CA GLN A 200 -41.66 -4.71 -11.83
C GLN A 200 -42.15 -4.26 -13.21
N ARG A 201 -42.74 -5.17 -13.98
CA ARG A 201 -43.36 -4.86 -15.26
C ARG A 201 -44.58 -3.97 -15.07
N PHE A 202 -45.43 -4.26 -14.10
CA PHE A 202 -46.59 -3.44 -13.75
C PHE A 202 -46.17 -1.99 -13.49
N TRP A 203 -45.21 -1.75 -12.59
CA TRP A 203 -44.73 -0.40 -12.29
C TRP A 203 -44.09 0.30 -13.49
N GLY A 204 -43.37 -0.44 -14.34
CA GLY A 204 -42.86 0.10 -15.59
C GLY A 204 -43.96 0.59 -16.54
N HIS A 205 -45.07 -0.14 -16.65
CA HIS A 205 -46.23 0.29 -17.46
C HIS A 205 -46.96 1.47 -16.83
N ILE A 206 -47.05 1.54 -15.49
CA ILE A 206 -47.62 2.71 -14.80
C ILE A 206 -46.77 3.96 -15.08
N VAL A 207 -45.45 3.87 -14.93
CA VAL A 207 -44.53 4.99 -15.24
C VAL A 207 -44.69 5.44 -16.68
N ALA A 208 -44.71 4.50 -17.64
CA ALA A 208 -44.92 4.80 -19.05
C ALA A 208 -46.30 5.42 -19.35
N GLY A 209 -47.36 4.89 -18.75
CA GLY A 209 -48.73 5.37 -18.92
C GLY A 209 -48.95 6.79 -18.36
N THR A 210 -48.17 7.20 -17.36
CA THR A 210 -48.17 8.59 -16.87
C THR A 210 -47.32 9.54 -17.72
N GLY A 211 -46.53 9.03 -18.66
CA GLY A 211 -45.56 9.81 -19.44
C GLY A 211 -44.31 10.25 -18.65
N ALA A 212 -44.17 9.86 -17.38
CA ALA A 212 -43.01 10.18 -16.55
C ALA A 212 -41.76 9.33 -16.89
N GLY A 213 -41.88 8.41 -17.84
CA GLY A 213 -40.79 7.58 -18.35
C GLY A 213 -41.18 6.84 -19.61
N PRO A 214 -40.21 6.21 -20.30
CA PRO A 214 -40.47 5.44 -21.51
C PRO A 214 -41.10 4.08 -21.18
N ALA A 215 -41.59 3.38 -22.22
CA ALA A 215 -42.03 2.00 -22.09
C ALA A 215 -40.94 1.12 -21.44
N PRO A 216 -41.31 0.20 -20.51
CA PRO A 216 -40.34 -0.62 -19.81
C PRO A 216 -39.54 -1.48 -20.79
N ILE A 217 -38.25 -1.67 -20.51
CA ILE A 217 -37.35 -2.46 -21.34
C ILE A 217 -37.06 -3.77 -20.61
N PRO A 218 -37.70 -4.91 -20.96
CA PRO A 218 -37.35 -6.20 -20.36
C PRO A 218 -35.86 -6.46 -20.46
N TYR A 219 -35.24 -6.98 -19.39
CA TYR A 219 -33.79 -7.19 -19.34
C TYR A 219 -33.27 -8.03 -20.52
N THR A 220 -34.04 -9.03 -20.97
CA THR A 220 -33.74 -9.88 -22.15
C THR A 220 -33.66 -9.10 -23.46
N SER A 221 -34.27 -7.92 -23.52
CA SER A 221 -34.30 -7.05 -24.69
C SER A 221 -33.43 -5.80 -24.54
N LEU A 222 -32.71 -5.69 -23.42
CA LEU A 222 -31.85 -4.55 -23.10
C LEU A 222 -30.66 -4.51 -24.07
N LYS A 223 -30.61 -3.46 -24.89
CA LYS A 223 -29.51 -3.18 -25.83
C LYS A 223 -29.06 -1.73 -25.64
N PRO A 224 -27.77 -1.41 -25.86
CA PRO A 224 -27.26 -0.05 -25.69
C PRO A 224 -28.09 1.03 -26.40
N ARG A 225 -28.52 0.76 -27.64
CA ARG A 225 -29.36 1.68 -28.42
C ARG A 225 -30.73 1.94 -27.78
N ARG A 226 -31.37 0.89 -27.23
CA ARG A 226 -32.69 1.00 -26.58
C ARG A 226 -32.59 1.75 -25.25
N LEU A 227 -31.55 1.45 -24.46
CA LEU A 227 -31.28 2.15 -23.21
C LEU A 227 -30.97 3.63 -23.45
N ALA A 228 -30.13 3.94 -24.43
CA ALA A 228 -29.82 5.33 -24.80
C ALA A 228 -31.06 6.10 -25.26
N ALA A 229 -31.95 5.48 -26.06
CA ALA A 229 -33.20 6.11 -26.48
C ALA A 229 -34.15 6.37 -25.29
N ALA A 230 -34.26 5.42 -24.36
CA ALA A 230 -35.04 5.57 -23.13
C ALA A 230 -34.50 6.69 -22.23
N ILE A 231 -33.18 6.80 -22.07
CA ILE A 231 -32.55 7.89 -21.32
C ILE A 231 -32.83 9.23 -22.01
N ARG A 232 -32.71 9.33 -23.34
CA ARG A 232 -33.04 10.57 -24.07
C ARG A 232 -34.49 11.00 -23.87
N TYR A 233 -35.43 10.05 -23.83
CA TYR A 233 -36.84 10.35 -23.54
C TYR A 233 -37.00 11.05 -22.18
N CYS A 234 -36.29 10.59 -21.13
CA CYS A 234 -36.31 11.22 -19.82
C CYS A 234 -35.86 12.69 -19.82
N PHE A 235 -35.07 13.12 -20.81
CA PHE A 235 -34.62 14.51 -20.93
C PHE A 235 -35.57 15.40 -21.73
N THR A 236 -36.67 14.87 -22.28
CA THR A 236 -37.71 15.66 -22.95
C THR A 236 -38.51 16.50 -21.95
N ASP A 237 -39.03 17.64 -22.40
CA ASP A 237 -39.86 18.50 -21.54
C ASP A 237 -41.18 17.82 -21.13
N GLN A 238 -41.73 16.97 -22.01
CA GLN A 238 -42.91 16.15 -21.71
C GLN A 238 -42.66 15.22 -20.52
N ALA A 239 -41.56 14.47 -20.52
CA ALA A 239 -41.25 13.54 -19.43
C ALA A 239 -40.98 14.27 -18.11
N LYS A 240 -40.27 15.40 -18.15
CA LYS A 240 -40.01 16.24 -16.96
C LYS A 240 -41.30 16.84 -16.39
N ALA A 241 -42.19 17.34 -17.24
CA ALA A 241 -43.47 17.90 -16.82
C ALA A 241 -44.37 16.83 -16.19
N ALA A 242 -44.46 15.65 -16.82
CA ALA A 242 -45.20 14.51 -16.30
C ALA A 242 -44.65 14.03 -14.94
N ALA A 243 -43.32 13.89 -14.82
CA ALA A 243 -42.67 13.50 -13.56
C ALA A 243 -42.96 14.50 -12.42
N ARG A 244 -42.92 15.81 -12.70
CA ARG A 244 -43.30 16.86 -11.72
C ARG A 244 -44.77 16.77 -11.31
N GLN A 245 -45.66 16.49 -12.26
CA GLN A 245 -47.10 16.36 -11.98
C GLN A 245 -47.38 15.16 -11.09
N VAL A 246 -46.75 14.02 -11.37
CA VAL A 246 -46.87 12.80 -10.56
C VAL A 246 -46.25 13.01 -9.18
N GLY A 247 -45.04 13.58 -9.11
CA GLY A 247 -44.37 13.88 -7.84
C GLY A 247 -45.17 14.82 -6.94
N LYS A 248 -45.79 15.86 -7.51
CA LYS A 248 -46.70 16.75 -6.78
C LYS A 248 -47.89 15.99 -6.18
N LYS A 249 -48.49 15.05 -6.92
CA LYS A 249 -49.59 14.22 -6.41
C LYS A 249 -49.12 13.32 -5.27
N LEU A 250 -48.00 12.61 -5.45
CA LEU A 250 -47.44 11.72 -4.42
C LEU A 250 -47.10 12.46 -3.13
N ARG A 251 -46.51 13.66 -3.20
CA ARG A 251 -46.21 14.49 -2.03
C ARG A 251 -47.44 15.09 -1.35
N ALA A 252 -48.55 15.22 -2.09
CA ALA A 252 -49.83 15.70 -1.57
C ALA A 252 -50.70 14.59 -0.96
N GLU A 253 -50.32 13.32 -1.12
CA GLU A 253 -51.05 12.20 -0.52
C GLU A 253 -50.87 12.16 1.01
N THR A 254 -51.91 11.69 1.69
CA THR A 254 -51.87 11.46 3.14
C THR A 254 -50.84 10.38 3.47
N PRO A 255 -50.08 10.47 4.58
CA PRO A 255 -49.05 9.49 4.91
C PRO A 255 -49.58 8.05 4.93
N GLY A 256 -49.17 7.24 3.95
CA GLY A 256 -49.68 5.88 3.76
C GLY A 256 -49.49 4.98 4.98
N ALA A 257 -48.39 5.15 5.72
CA ALA A 257 -48.15 4.45 6.97
C ALA A 257 -49.18 4.80 8.05
N ALA A 258 -49.55 6.07 8.20
CA ALA A 258 -50.57 6.49 9.15
C ALA A 258 -51.95 5.92 8.76
N ASN A 259 -52.29 5.94 7.48
CA ASN A 259 -53.53 5.33 6.97
C ASN A 259 -53.55 3.81 7.16
N ALA A 260 -52.41 3.13 6.97
CA ALA A 260 -52.28 1.70 7.23
C ALA A 260 -52.47 1.38 8.72
N VAL A 261 -51.87 2.16 9.61
CA VAL A 261 -52.02 2.03 11.06
C VAL A 261 -53.47 2.29 11.48
N GLN A 262 -54.11 3.33 10.95
CA GLN A 262 -55.53 3.62 11.20
C GLN A 262 -56.42 2.49 10.69
N SER A 263 -56.16 1.98 9.49
CA SER A 263 -56.89 0.84 8.92
C SER A 263 -56.71 -0.41 9.78
N PHE A 264 -55.50 -0.70 10.23
CA PHE A 264 -55.19 -1.81 11.13
C PHE A 264 -56.00 -1.69 12.43
N TYR A 265 -55.94 -0.55 13.11
CA TYR A 265 -56.70 -0.32 14.36
C TYR A 265 -58.20 -0.36 14.16
N ARG A 266 -58.73 0.13 13.03
CA ARG A 266 -60.16 0.07 12.70
C ARG A 266 -60.67 -1.37 12.55
N ASN A 267 -59.79 -2.29 12.16
CA ASN A 267 -60.13 -3.71 11.95
C ASN A 267 -59.82 -4.60 13.17
N LEU A 268 -59.23 -4.06 14.24
CA LEU A 268 -59.00 -4.79 15.48
C LEU A 268 -60.19 -4.64 16.44
N PRO A 269 -60.64 -5.71 17.11
CA PRO A 269 -61.64 -5.63 18.17
C PRO A 269 -61.00 -5.11 19.46
N LEU A 270 -60.53 -3.86 19.46
CA LEU A 270 -59.75 -3.27 20.55
C LEU A 270 -60.44 -3.35 21.92
N HIS A 271 -61.78 -3.27 21.93
CA HIS A 271 -62.60 -3.42 23.13
C HIS A 271 -62.52 -4.81 23.77
N ARG A 272 -62.13 -5.86 23.02
CA ARG A 272 -61.91 -7.22 23.53
C ARG A 272 -60.44 -7.52 23.83
N MET A 273 -59.53 -6.73 23.27
CA MET A 273 -58.09 -6.94 23.39
C MET A 273 -57.47 -6.19 24.57
N ARG A 274 -58.12 -5.15 25.09
CA ARG A 274 -57.63 -4.32 26.19
C ARG A 274 -58.40 -4.56 27.47
N SER A 275 -57.73 -4.49 28.62
CA SER A 275 -58.44 -4.53 29.90
C SER A 275 -59.13 -3.20 30.21
N GLU A 276 -60.29 -3.26 30.85
CA GLU A 276 -61.08 -2.07 31.21
C GLU A 276 -60.54 -1.35 32.46
N TYR A 277 -59.88 -2.06 33.38
CA TYR A 277 -59.33 -1.46 34.61
C TYR A 277 -57.85 -1.08 34.48
N LEU A 278 -57.06 -1.91 33.78
CA LEU A 278 -55.65 -1.64 33.47
C LEU A 278 -55.51 -1.45 31.97
N VAL A 279 -55.84 -0.25 31.51
CA VAL A 279 -56.05 0.09 30.09
C VAL A 279 -54.81 -0.10 29.20
N ASP A 280 -53.63 -0.14 29.83
CA ASP A 280 -52.32 -0.41 29.24
C ASP A 280 -52.03 -1.92 29.07
N GLN A 281 -52.82 -2.79 29.70
CA GLN A 281 -52.59 -4.24 29.72
C GLN A 281 -53.54 -4.98 28.76
N PRO A 282 -53.04 -6.04 28.08
CA PRO A 282 -53.89 -6.87 27.23
C PRO A 282 -54.90 -7.64 28.09
N SER A 283 -56.14 -7.71 27.61
CA SER A 283 -57.17 -8.57 28.19
C SER A 283 -56.81 -10.03 27.94
N ILE A 284 -56.80 -10.84 28.99
CA ILE A 284 -56.56 -12.29 28.91
C ILE A 284 -57.85 -13.09 29.05
N GLY A 285 -58.93 -12.43 29.46
CA GLY A 285 -60.23 -13.05 29.68
C GLY A 285 -61.28 -12.04 30.08
N SER A 286 -62.53 -12.48 30.05
CA SER A 286 -63.69 -11.67 30.38
C SER A 286 -64.43 -12.21 31.61
N TYR A 287 -65.11 -11.33 32.33
CA TYR A 287 -65.90 -11.67 33.51
C TYR A 287 -67.25 -10.95 33.49
N GLY A 288 -68.35 -11.69 33.68
CA GLY A 288 -69.70 -11.15 33.70
C GLY A 288 -70.67 -11.85 32.74
N PRO A 289 -71.94 -11.40 32.69
CA PRO A 289 -72.93 -11.92 31.75
C PRO A 289 -72.58 -11.52 30.31
N ALA A 290 -72.97 -12.34 29.32
CA ALA A 290 -72.55 -12.21 27.91
C ALA A 290 -72.84 -10.83 27.27
N ASN A 291 -73.81 -10.07 27.80
CA ASN A 291 -74.21 -8.74 27.34
C ASN A 291 -73.46 -7.59 28.04
N ARG A 292 -72.65 -7.88 29.07
CA ARG A 292 -71.90 -6.89 29.86
C ARG A 292 -70.63 -7.52 30.44
N GLU A 293 -69.87 -8.19 29.59
CA GLU A 293 -68.62 -8.83 29.99
C GLU A 293 -67.51 -7.79 30.15
N ILE A 294 -66.88 -7.77 31.31
CA ILE A 294 -65.76 -6.88 31.61
C ILE A 294 -64.45 -7.55 31.18
N GLN A 295 -63.61 -6.83 30.46
CA GLN A 295 -62.31 -7.33 29.99
C GLN A 295 -61.19 -7.15 31.04
N LEU A 296 -60.55 -8.24 31.43
CA LEU A 296 -59.56 -8.26 32.52
C LEU A 296 -58.18 -8.70 32.03
N SER A 297 -57.16 -7.93 32.39
CA SER A 297 -55.76 -8.34 32.25
C SER A 297 -55.39 -9.36 33.34
N LYS A 298 -54.22 -9.99 33.20
CA LYS A 298 -53.72 -10.95 34.19
C LYS A 298 -53.61 -10.35 35.59
N ALA A 299 -53.08 -9.13 35.68
CA ALA A 299 -52.95 -8.42 36.95
C ALA A 299 -54.33 -8.02 37.52
N ALA A 300 -55.23 -7.46 36.70
CA ALA A 300 -56.57 -7.08 37.14
C ALA A 300 -57.38 -8.31 37.61
N ALA A 301 -57.31 -9.41 36.85
CA ALA A 301 -57.94 -10.68 37.22
C ALA A 301 -57.36 -11.22 38.54
N TRP A 302 -56.04 -11.22 38.71
CA TRP A 302 -55.40 -11.69 39.93
C TRP A 302 -55.76 -10.83 41.17
N ILE A 303 -55.76 -9.51 41.04
CA ILE A 303 -56.15 -8.59 42.14
C ILE A 303 -57.62 -8.82 42.53
N LEU A 304 -58.51 -8.91 41.55
CA LEU A 304 -59.94 -9.10 41.82
C LEU A 304 -60.25 -10.48 42.39
N VAL A 305 -59.53 -11.52 41.97
CA VAL A 305 -59.65 -12.88 42.53
C VAL A 305 -59.08 -12.94 43.95
N SER A 306 -57.88 -12.40 44.18
CA SER A 306 -57.22 -12.41 45.50
C SER A 306 -58.00 -11.64 46.58
N HIS A 307 -58.75 -10.60 46.18
CA HIS A 307 -59.61 -9.84 47.08
C HIS A 307 -61.07 -10.34 47.11
N GLY A 308 -61.35 -11.52 46.56
CA GLY A 308 -62.67 -12.16 46.59
C GLY A 308 -63.78 -11.41 45.83
N ARG A 309 -63.42 -10.48 44.93
CA ARG A 309 -64.36 -9.69 44.12
C ARG A 309 -64.78 -10.42 42.84
N VAL A 310 -63.96 -11.35 42.36
CA VAL A 310 -64.19 -12.19 41.17
C VAL A 310 -63.91 -13.65 41.54
N HIS A 311 -64.80 -14.56 41.16
CA HIS A 311 -64.56 -16.00 41.31
C HIS A 311 -63.80 -16.55 40.09
N GLU A 312 -62.67 -17.21 40.33
CA GLU A 312 -61.79 -17.77 39.29
C GLU A 312 -62.54 -18.68 38.31
N GLN A 313 -63.45 -19.53 38.79
CA GLN A 313 -64.23 -20.47 37.97
C GLN A 313 -65.17 -19.78 36.97
N LYS A 314 -65.50 -18.51 37.18
CA LYS A 314 -66.39 -17.72 36.33
C LYS A 314 -65.62 -16.83 35.35
N LEU A 315 -64.28 -16.84 35.40
CA LEU A 315 -63.42 -16.11 34.48
C LEU A 315 -63.34 -16.84 33.13
N LYS A 316 -63.80 -16.20 32.06
CA LYS A 316 -63.72 -16.75 30.70
C LYS A 316 -62.42 -16.32 30.04
N MET A 317 -61.42 -17.18 30.11
CA MET A 317 -60.14 -16.95 29.43
C MET A 317 -60.35 -16.89 27.91
N HIS A 318 -59.76 -15.88 27.27
CA HIS A 318 -59.75 -15.78 25.81
C HIS A 318 -58.97 -16.97 25.26
N ARG A 319 -59.67 -17.91 24.62
CA ARG A 319 -59.02 -19.05 23.97
C ARG A 319 -58.24 -18.56 22.75
N ILE A 320 -57.02 -19.07 22.58
CA ILE A 320 -56.26 -18.91 21.33
C ILE A 320 -57.14 -19.49 20.22
N LYS A 321 -57.53 -18.64 19.26
CA LYS A 321 -58.28 -19.09 18.09
C LYS A 321 -57.30 -19.81 17.19
N THR A 322 -57.16 -21.12 17.38
CA THR A 322 -56.48 -21.98 16.41
C THR A 322 -57.31 -21.92 15.14
N TYR A 323 -56.81 -21.20 14.13
CA TYR A 323 -57.24 -21.45 12.77
C TYR A 323 -56.84 -22.89 12.51
N ALA A 324 -57.82 -23.79 12.37
CA ALA A 324 -57.54 -25.09 11.79
C ALA A 324 -56.89 -24.77 10.45
N ALA A 325 -55.58 -24.94 10.36
CA ALA A 325 -54.92 -24.98 9.07
C ALA A 325 -55.76 -25.97 8.26
N LEU A 326 -56.20 -25.56 7.06
CA LEU A 326 -56.70 -26.51 6.09
C LEU A 326 -55.68 -27.65 6.08
N ASP A 327 -56.09 -28.77 6.67
CA ASP A 327 -55.21 -29.89 6.92
C ASP A 327 -55.01 -30.56 5.56
N TYR A 328 -54.02 -30.04 4.84
CA TYR A 328 -53.53 -30.61 3.58
C TYR A 328 -52.86 -31.98 3.80
N SER A 329 -53.00 -32.61 4.99
CA SER A 329 -52.37 -33.90 5.30
C SER A 329 -53.26 -35.14 5.10
N THR A 330 -54.52 -35.00 4.68
CA THR A 330 -55.33 -36.16 4.23
C THR A 330 -55.56 -36.19 2.72
N GLN A 331 -54.47 -36.16 1.95
CA GLN A 331 -54.38 -36.81 0.63
C GLN A 331 -52.91 -37.10 0.25
N ARG A 332 -52.44 -38.29 0.70
CA ARG A 332 -51.46 -39.24 0.13
C ARG A 332 -50.21 -38.68 -0.59
N ASP A 333 -48.97 -39.04 -0.23
CA ASP A 333 -48.38 -40.32 -0.65
C ASP A 333 -47.09 -40.68 0.12
N LEU A 334 -46.97 -41.98 0.43
CA LEU A 334 -45.87 -42.65 1.13
C LEU A 334 -44.49 -42.51 0.44
N ILE A 335 -44.44 -41.98 -0.79
CA ILE A 335 -43.25 -41.87 -1.65
C ILE A 335 -42.30 -40.75 -1.18
N GLY A 336 -42.83 -39.65 -0.64
CA GLY A 336 -42.02 -38.49 -0.22
C GLY A 336 -41.15 -38.76 1.01
N VAL A 337 -41.62 -39.62 1.91
CA VAL A 337 -40.88 -39.99 3.14
C VAL A 337 -39.73 -40.96 2.84
N ILE A 338 -39.88 -41.82 1.84
CA ILE A 338 -38.84 -42.78 1.42
C ILE A 338 -37.66 -42.04 0.77
N ILE A 339 -37.91 -41.02 -0.06
CA ILE A 339 -36.85 -40.26 -0.76
C ILE A 339 -36.03 -39.39 0.20
N GLY A 340 -36.67 -38.79 1.21
CA GLY A 340 -35.98 -37.94 2.20
C GLY A 340 -35.01 -38.71 3.09
N VAL A 341 -35.37 -39.92 3.52
CA VAL A 341 -34.51 -40.77 4.37
C VAL A 341 -33.36 -41.41 3.57
N PHE A 342 -33.56 -41.66 2.27
CA PHE A 342 -32.55 -42.27 1.39
C PHE A 342 -31.39 -41.31 1.03
N VAL A 343 -31.65 -40.02 0.87
CA VAL A 343 -30.63 -39.02 0.48
C VAL A 343 -29.76 -38.57 1.67
N TRP A 344 -30.32 -38.52 2.87
CA TRP A 344 -29.55 -38.18 4.08
C TRP A 344 -28.61 -39.33 4.51
N SER A 345 -29.05 -40.59 4.35
CA SER A 345 -28.30 -41.77 4.81
C SER A 345 -27.12 -42.18 3.90
N ILE A 346 -27.12 -41.79 2.62
CA ILE A 346 -26.05 -42.16 1.65
C ILE A 346 -24.87 -41.17 1.67
N SER A 347 -25.05 -39.93 2.13
CA SER A 347 -23.99 -38.92 2.11
C SER A 347 -23.06 -38.91 3.34
N THR A 348 -23.50 -39.45 4.48
CA THR A 348 -22.71 -39.45 5.74
C THR A 348 -22.04 -40.79 6.06
N LEU A 349 -22.32 -41.87 5.29
CA LEU A 349 -21.79 -43.21 5.54
C LEU A 349 -20.76 -43.72 4.51
N LEU A 350 -20.52 -43.02 3.39
CA LEU A 350 -19.63 -43.54 2.33
C LEU A 350 -18.23 -42.92 2.24
N TYR A 351 -17.91 -41.85 2.98
CA TYR A 351 -16.57 -41.23 2.94
C TYR A 351 -15.57 -41.75 4.01
N PRO A 352 -15.98 -42.32 5.16
CA PRO A 352 -15.05 -43.00 6.07
C PRO A 352 -14.81 -44.49 5.73
N LEU A 353 -15.64 -45.11 4.87
CA LEU A 353 -15.54 -46.55 4.57
C LEU A 353 -14.46 -46.91 3.52
N LEU A 354 -13.95 -45.94 2.76
CA LEU A 354 -12.83 -46.14 1.83
C LEU A 354 -11.45 -45.89 2.46
N TYR A 355 -11.39 -45.24 3.62
CA TYR A 355 -10.13 -44.95 4.33
C TYR A 355 -9.72 -46.09 5.29
N VAL A 356 -10.60 -47.05 5.56
CA VAL A 356 -10.39 -48.14 6.55
C VAL A 356 -10.17 -49.53 5.91
N LEU A 357 -10.22 -49.66 4.57
CA LEU A 357 -10.02 -50.95 3.86
C LEU A 357 -8.63 -51.18 3.23
N ARG A 358 -7.59 -50.43 3.63
CA ARG A 358 -6.20 -50.85 3.43
C ARG A 358 -5.40 -50.68 4.72
N GLY A 359 -5.53 -51.67 5.59
CA GLY A 359 -4.77 -51.75 6.82
C GLY A 359 -3.31 -52.18 6.62
N ARG A 360 -2.46 -51.53 7.43
CA ARG A 360 -1.29 -52.05 8.21
C ARG A 360 -0.03 -52.46 7.45
N THR A 361 1.16 -52.09 7.95
CA THR A 361 1.77 -52.57 9.21
C THR A 361 2.80 -51.54 9.73
N ASP A 362 2.71 -51.11 11.00
CA ASP A 362 3.51 -51.55 12.17
C ASP A 362 5.03 -51.68 11.88
N ILE A 363 5.97 -51.14 12.66
CA ILE A 363 6.37 -51.70 13.96
C ILE A 363 7.23 -50.67 14.75
N THR A 364 6.69 -50.28 15.92
CA THR A 364 7.26 -50.23 17.29
C THR A 364 8.63 -49.62 17.68
N ASN A 365 8.54 -48.95 18.84
CA ASN A 365 9.41 -49.00 20.04
C ASN A 365 10.61 -48.04 20.22
N ALA A 366 10.31 -47.01 21.03
CA ALA A 366 10.98 -46.55 22.26
C ALA A 366 12.41 -45.94 22.19
N PRO A 367 12.69 -44.91 23.02
CA PRO A 367 13.84 -44.03 22.88
C PRO A 367 15.04 -44.49 23.71
N PRO A 368 16.24 -43.96 23.41
CA PRO A 368 17.24 -43.76 24.46
C PRO A 368 17.80 -42.33 24.51
N LYS A 369 18.16 -42.00 25.74
CA LYS A 369 18.85 -40.81 26.24
C LYS A 369 20.23 -40.62 25.57
N GLY A 370 20.74 -39.39 25.64
CA GLY A 370 22.12 -39.03 25.27
C GLY A 370 23.20 -39.75 26.09
N PRO A 371 24.49 -39.48 25.80
CA PRO A 371 25.13 -38.37 26.53
C PRO A 371 26.21 -37.58 25.73
N THR A 372 26.54 -36.37 26.23
CA THR A 372 27.87 -35.71 26.40
C THR A 372 29.06 -36.16 25.51
N ASN A 373 29.98 -35.35 24.99
CA ASN A 373 30.55 -34.06 25.43
C ASN A 373 31.49 -33.49 24.32
N PHE A 374 31.64 -32.16 24.33
CA PHE A 374 32.80 -31.31 24.05
C PHE A 374 34.03 -31.84 23.29
N GLY A 375 34.48 -31.07 22.28
CA GLY A 375 35.89 -31.09 21.84
C GLY A 375 36.20 -30.31 20.55
N THR A 376 36.21 -28.98 20.66
CA THR A 376 37.23 -28.07 20.08
C THR A 376 37.63 -28.17 18.59
N GLU A 377 37.11 -27.26 17.76
CA GLU A 377 37.87 -26.69 16.61
C GLU A 377 37.55 -25.20 16.31
N ALA A 378 36.87 -24.50 17.23
CA ALA A 378 36.63 -23.05 17.14
C ALA A 378 37.65 -22.19 17.90
N ALA A 379 38.69 -22.80 18.50
CA ALA A 379 39.63 -22.13 19.38
C ALA A 379 40.99 -21.77 18.74
N VAL A 380 41.24 -22.12 17.46
CA VAL A 380 42.55 -21.88 16.82
C VAL A 380 42.55 -20.66 15.86
N VAL A 381 41.39 -20.12 15.50
CA VAL A 381 41.30 -18.93 14.63
C VAL A 381 41.05 -17.62 15.40
N LYS A 382 40.58 -17.70 16.65
CA LYS A 382 40.27 -16.51 17.50
C LYS A 382 41.51 -15.75 18.02
N ALA A 383 42.73 -16.13 17.66
CA ALA A 383 43.97 -15.62 18.26
C ALA A 383 44.83 -14.67 17.40
N ARG A 384 44.38 -14.21 16.21
CA ARG A 384 45.20 -13.27 15.38
C ARG A 384 44.46 -12.09 14.71
N LEU A 385 43.27 -11.70 15.16
CA LEU A 385 42.48 -10.60 14.57
C LEU A 385 42.38 -9.33 15.44
N ARG A 386 43.28 -9.13 16.41
CA ARG A 386 43.33 -7.87 17.18
C ARG A 386 44.17 -6.81 16.48
N GLU A 387 43.55 -6.10 15.56
CA GLU A 387 43.86 -4.68 15.28
C GLU A 387 42.53 -3.91 15.18
N GLY A 388 41.69 -4.01 16.21
CA GLY A 388 40.55 -3.13 16.41
C GLY A 388 40.93 -2.01 17.39
N ASN A 389 40.39 -0.82 17.20
CA ASN A 389 40.55 0.26 18.18
C ASN A 389 39.69 -0.05 19.42
N PRO A 390 40.20 0.18 20.65
CA PRO A 390 39.39 0.00 21.86
C PRO A 390 38.12 0.88 21.79
N GLY A 391 36.95 0.29 22.02
CA GLY A 391 35.66 1.00 22.02
C GLY A 391 34.91 1.02 20.69
N THR A 392 35.47 0.45 19.62
CA THR A 392 34.77 0.24 18.33
C THR A 392 34.25 -1.19 18.21
N PRO A 393 33.16 -1.43 17.44
CA PRO A 393 32.72 -2.78 17.12
C PRO A 393 33.79 -3.54 16.34
N ALA A 394 33.88 -4.85 16.55
CA ALA A 394 34.80 -5.71 15.81
C ALA A 394 34.00 -6.46 14.73
N ILE A 395 34.31 -6.16 13.47
CA ILE A 395 33.63 -6.74 12.31
C ILE A 395 34.66 -7.50 11.46
N ALA A 396 34.33 -8.73 11.07
CA ALA A 396 35.12 -9.56 10.16
C ALA A 396 34.47 -9.58 8.77
N LEU A 397 35.30 -9.59 7.71
CA LEU A 397 34.87 -9.78 6.33
C LEU A 397 35.29 -11.18 5.85
N GLU A 398 34.42 -11.85 5.09
CA GLU A 398 34.70 -13.14 4.44
C GLU A 398 34.30 -13.06 2.96
N LEU A 399 35.05 -13.74 2.09
CA LEU A 399 34.77 -13.82 0.65
C LEU A 399 34.64 -15.29 0.25
N GLN A 400 33.59 -15.62 -0.51
CA GLN A 400 33.37 -16.97 -1.02
C GLN A 400 32.89 -16.92 -2.47
N GLY A 401 33.22 -17.90 -3.29
CA GLY A 401 32.83 -17.90 -4.69
C GLY A 401 33.31 -19.13 -5.44
N SER A 402 32.91 -19.23 -6.70
CA SER A 402 33.33 -20.33 -7.58
C SER A 402 34.83 -20.25 -7.87
N GLU A 403 35.53 -21.39 -7.88
CA GLU A 403 36.92 -21.45 -8.34
C GLU A 403 37.06 -21.21 -9.85
N ARG A 404 35.94 -21.05 -10.57
CA ARG A 404 35.89 -20.81 -12.02
C ARG A 404 35.03 -19.60 -12.37
N LEU A 405 35.59 -18.72 -13.18
CA LEU A 405 34.92 -17.54 -13.75
C LEU A 405 34.75 -17.72 -15.25
N TRP A 406 33.51 -17.70 -15.75
CA TRP A 406 33.21 -17.84 -17.19
C TRP A 406 32.98 -16.47 -17.81
N ARG A 407 33.71 -16.12 -18.87
CA ARG A 407 33.68 -14.75 -19.42
C ARG A 407 32.31 -14.27 -19.93
N ARG A 408 31.43 -15.19 -20.33
CA ARG A 408 30.08 -14.85 -20.87
C ARG A 408 28.96 -15.00 -19.84
N THR A 409 29.29 -15.35 -18.60
CA THR A 409 28.31 -15.53 -17.51
C THR A 409 28.72 -14.65 -16.33
N PRO A 410 27.79 -13.90 -15.71
CA PRO A 410 28.10 -13.14 -14.51
C PRO A 410 28.76 -14.03 -13.44
N TYR A 411 29.91 -13.60 -12.93
CA TYR A 411 30.58 -14.30 -11.85
C TYR A 411 30.06 -13.80 -10.51
N LEU A 412 29.35 -14.69 -9.82
CA LEU A 412 28.79 -14.42 -8.51
C LEU A 412 29.81 -14.76 -7.43
N PHE A 413 29.93 -13.89 -6.45
CA PHE A 413 30.68 -14.14 -5.24
C PHE A 413 29.91 -13.61 -4.03
N GLU A 414 30.10 -14.26 -2.90
CA GLU A 414 29.50 -13.93 -1.62
C GLU A 414 30.49 -13.11 -0.79
N VAL A 415 29.98 -12.07 -0.14
CA VAL A 415 30.69 -11.30 0.88
C VAL A 415 29.92 -11.39 2.18
N THR A 416 30.56 -11.84 3.26
CA THR A 416 29.97 -11.81 4.61
C THR A 416 30.65 -10.73 5.44
N LEU A 417 29.87 -9.85 6.09
CA LEU A 417 30.30 -9.07 7.24
C LEU A 417 29.71 -9.65 8.51
N ARG A 418 30.55 -10.03 9.48
CA ARG A 418 30.11 -10.61 10.75
C ARG A 418 30.62 -9.81 11.92
N ARG A 419 29.73 -9.50 12.86
CA ARG A 419 30.10 -8.93 14.14
C ARG A 419 30.68 -10.01 15.06
N ILE A 420 31.92 -9.81 15.50
CA ILE A 420 32.73 -10.78 16.24
C ILE A 420 33.11 -10.34 17.66
N ASP A 421 32.73 -9.12 18.07
CA ASP A 421 32.85 -8.65 19.46
C ASP A 421 31.74 -9.19 20.38
N GLU A 422 31.95 -9.03 21.68
CA GLU A 422 31.00 -9.41 22.74
C GLU A 422 30.22 -8.18 23.29
N ASP A 423 30.30 -7.01 22.65
CA ASP A 423 29.56 -5.81 23.08
C ASP A 423 28.07 -6.00 22.77
N ALA A 424 27.21 -5.72 23.74
CA ALA A 424 25.76 -5.95 23.62
C ALA A 424 25.04 -4.82 22.86
N ARG A 425 25.67 -3.66 22.67
CA ARG A 425 25.03 -2.51 22.00
C ARG A 425 24.94 -2.75 20.50
N PRO A 426 23.81 -2.51 19.82
CA PRO A 426 23.74 -2.54 18.36
C PRO A 426 24.59 -1.42 17.74
N CYS A 427 25.12 -1.65 16.53
CA CYS A 427 25.95 -0.68 15.80
C CYS A 427 25.37 -0.39 14.43
N LEU A 428 25.42 0.86 14.00
CA LEU A 428 25.13 1.31 12.66
C LEU A 428 26.43 1.42 11.86
N PHE A 429 26.57 0.60 10.83
CA PHE A 429 27.73 0.59 9.93
C PHE A 429 27.31 0.13 8.54
N ALA A 430 27.41 1.02 7.56
CA ALA A 430 27.00 0.77 6.18
C ALA A 430 28.21 0.38 5.31
N TRP A 431 28.16 -0.80 4.72
CA TRP A 431 29.18 -1.30 3.82
C TRP A 431 28.55 -2.24 2.78
N THR A 432 28.91 -2.08 1.51
CA THR A 432 28.49 -2.96 0.42
C THR A 432 29.67 -3.25 -0.52
N PRO A 433 29.70 -4.42 -1.20
CA PRO A 433 30.85 -4.78 -2.04
C PRO A 433 31.02 -3.85 -3.25
N HIS A 434 29.95 -3.29 -3.81
CA HIS A 434 30.06 -2.35 -4.93
C HIS A 434 30.49 -0.93 -4.53
N ILE A 435 30.03 -0.43 -3.38
CA ILE A 435 30.33 0.96 -2.97
C ILE A 435 31.68 1.04 -2.26
N GLN A 436 32.10 0.01 -1.53
CA GLN A 436 33.39 0.02 -0.82
C GLN A 436 34.36 -1.00 -1.39
N GLY A 437 33.87 -2.18 -1.80
CA GLY A 437 34.69 -3.29 -2.27
C GLY A 437 35.32 -3.12 -3.66
N PHE A 438 34.80 -2.32 -4.59
CA PHE A 438 35.45 -2.12 -5.91
C PHE A 438 35.89 -0.66 -6.16
N THR A 439 36.27 0.02 -5.09
CA THR A 439 36.74 1.42 -5.13
C THR A 439 38.26 1.52 -5.11
N VAL A 440 38.77 2.76 -5.14
CA VAL A 440 40.22 3.06 -5.15
C VAL A 440 40.98 2.39 -4.00
N SER A 441 40.34 2.15 -2.85
CA SER A 441 40.92 1.47 -1.68
C SER A 441 40.32 0.08 -1.41
N GLY A 442 39.54 -0.45 -2.35
CA GLY A 442 38.77 -1.68 -2.16
C GLY A 442 39.55 -2.97 -2.40
N LEU A 443 38.82 -4.00 -2.82
CA LEU A 443 39.32 -5.30 -3.27
C LEU A 443 40.35 -5.12 -4.39
N ILE A 444 41.48 -5.80 -4.21
CA ILE A 444 42.59 -5.78 -5.14
C ILE A 444 42.56 -7.07 -5.95
N LEU A 445 42.68 -6.96 -7.28
CA LEU A 445 42.81 -8.09 -8.17
C LEU A 445 44.30 -8.42 -8.39
N LEU A 446 44.68 -9.67 -8.11
CA LEU A 446 46.05 -10.18 -8.25
C LEU A 446 46.09 -11.30 -9.30
N HIS A 447 46.97 -11.20 -10.28
CA HIS A 447 47.25 -12.23 -11.27
C HIS A 447 48.36 -13.16 -10.78
N HIS A 448 48.15 -14.48 -10.87
CA HIS A 448 49.17 -15.49 -10.60
C HIS A 448 50.09 -15.63 -11.82
N THR A 449 51.31 -15.09 -11.73
CA THR A 449 52.34 -15.30 -12.76
C THR A 449 53.44 -16.24 -12.25
N PRO A 450 54.31 -16.78 -13.14
CA PRO A 450 55.45 -17.59 -12.71
C PRO A 450 56.40 -16.86 -11.75
N GLU A 451 56.41 -15.52 -11.77
CA GLU A 451 57.22 -14.68 -10.87
C GLU A 451 56.50 -14.31 -9.55
N GLY A 452 55.27 -14.81 -9.34
CA GLY A 452 54.46 -14.56 -8.14
C GLY A 452 53.16 -13.79 -8.43
N LEU A 453 52.56 -13.23 -7.38
CA LEU A 453 51.32 -12.44 -7.49
C LEU A 453 51.62 -11.03 -7.99
N LYS A 454 51.10 -10.66 -9.15
CA LYS A 454 51.17 -9.30 -9.70
C LYS A 454 49.81 -8.61 -9.59
N LYS A 455 49.78 -7.41 -9.02
CA LYS A 455 48.56 -6.59 -8.99
C LYS A 455 48.13 -6.25 -10.42
N VAL A 456 46.88 -6.51 -10.76
CA VAL A 456 46.27 -6.08 -12.02
C VAL A 456 45.93 -4.60 -11.87
N GLU A 457 46.44 -3.76 -12.78
CA GLU A 457 46.02 -2.37 -12.86
C GLU A 457 44.60 -2.31 -13.39
N LEU A 458 43.70 -1.88 -12.52
CA LEU A 458 42.29 -1.71 -12.86
C LEU A 458 42.12 -0.32 -13.49
N PRO A 459 41.27 -0.17 -14.53
CA PRO A 459 40.93 1.14 -15.05
C PRO A 459 40.28 1.94 -13.92
N MET A 460 40.97 2.98 -13.45
CA MET A 460 40.45 3.83 -12.40
C MET A 460 39.23 4.57 -12.94
N SER A 461 38.12 4.53 -12.18
CA SER A 461 37.05 5.50 -12.42
C SER A 461 37.63 6.90 -12.26
N THR A 462 37.26 7.80 -13.17
CA THR A 462 37.63 9.22 -13.07
C THR A 462 36.85 9.94 -11.99
N LEU A 463 35.81 9.31 -11.44
CA LEU A 463 34.96 9.86 -10.39
C LEU A 463 35.19 9.08 -9.09
N PRO A 464 35.27 9.76 -7.94
CA PRO A 464 35.42 9.09 -6.64
C PRO A 464 34.23 8.16 -6.36
N PRO A 465 34.36 7.18 -5.46
CA PRO A 465 33.25 6.28 -5.15
C PRO A 465 32.04 7.04 -4.59
N LEU A 466 30.84 6.48 -4.77
CA LEU A 466 29.65 7.00 -4.10
C LEU A 466 29.87 6.90 -2.59
N GLU A 467 29.51 7.94 -1.84
CA GLU A 467 29.48 7.80 -0.39
C GLU A 467 28.33 6.84 0.00
N PRO A 468 28.45 6.03 1.07
CA PRO A 468 27.43 5.04 1.48
C PRO A 468 26.03 5.59 1.84
N LEU A 469 25.76 6.87 1.60
CA LEU A 469 24.57 7.59 2.06
C LEU A 469 23.63 7.92 0.91
N VAL A 470 23.13 6.90 0.20
CA VAL A 470 21.99 7.14 -0.68
C VAL A 470 21.07 5.91 -0.80
N ASN A 471 20.31 5.67 0.25
CA ASN A 471 18.87 5.57 0.08
C ASN A 471 18.21 6.06 1.37
N LYS A 472 17.46 7.16 1.30
CA LYS A 472 16.91 7.92 2.45
C LYS A 472 16.03 7.12 3.41
N GLN A 473 15.84 5.81 3.20
CA GLN A 473 15.21 4.89 4.16
C GLN A 473 15.82 3.46 4.21
N SER A 474 16.65 3.02 3.25
CA SER A 474 17.06 1.59 3.15
C SER A 474 18.53 1.28 3.45
N SER A 475 19.41 2.27 3.60
CA SER A 475 20.86 2.05 3.77
C SER A 475 21.37 2.11 5.22
N LEU A 476 20.50 2.34 6.21
CA LEU A 476 20.86 2.25 7.63
C LEU A 476 20.89 0.78 8.05
N ILE A 477 22.11 0.27 8.15
CA ILE A 477 22.39 -1.14 8.40
C ILE A 477 22.71 -1.32 9.89
N GLU A 478 21.79 -1.97 10.62
CA GLU A 478 21.96 -2.33 12.02
C GLU A 478 22.68 -3.69 12.18
N HIS A 479 23.78 -3.68 12.91
CA HIS A 479 24.57 -4.87 13.26
C HIS A 479 24.32 -5.24 14.72
N ALA A 480 23.40 -6.18 14.93
CA ALA A 480 23.17 -6.78 16.24
C ALA A 480 24.39 -7.60 16.71
N PRO A 481 24.59 -7.79 18.03
CA PRO A 481 25.67 -8.63 18.56
C PRO A 481 25.63 -10.04 17.95
N GLY A 482 26.76 -10.50 17.41
CA GLY A 482 26.87 -11.78 16.69
C GLY A 482 26.15 -11.85 15.33
N GLY A 483 25.53 -10.75 14.91
CA GLY A 483 24.86 -10.62 13.62
C GLY A 483 25.84 -10.77 12.45
N ALA A 484 25.33 -11.29 11.34
CA ALA A 484 26.06 -11.37 10.09
C ALA A 484 25.19 -10.85 8.95
N GLN A 485 25.85 -10.28 7.95
CA GLN A 485 25.26 -9.77 6.73
C GLN A 485 25.99 -10.39 5.56
N ARG A 486 25.25 -10.94 4.60
CA ARG A 486 25.81 -11.54 3.40
C ARG A 486 25.21 -10.86 2.19
N TRP A 487 26.07 -10.61 1.22
CA TRP A 487 25.69 -10.18 -0.11
C TRP A 487 26.14 -11.22 -1.11
N VAL A 488 25.27 -11.60 -2.04
CA VAL A 488 25.69 -12.26 -3.28
C VAL A 488 25.78 -11.18 -4.33
N ASP A 489 27.00 -10.96 -4.81
CA ASP A 489 27.31 -9.84 -5.67
C ASP A 489 27.95 -10.30 -6.99
N ILE A 490 27.89 -9.44 -8.01
CA ILE A 490 28.42 -9.69 -9.36
C ILE A 490 29.80 -9.05 -9.47
N PHE A 491 30.77 -9.82 -9.94
CA PHE A 491 32.08 -9.28 -10.30
C PHE A 491 31.96 -8.31 -11.48
N PRO A 492 32.48 -7.07 -11.40
CA PRO A 492 32.22 -6.03 -12.39
C PRO A 492 32.68 -6.39 -13.81
N ASP A 493 31.83 -6.16 -14.81
CA ASP A 493 32.11 -6.50 -16.21
C ASP A 493 33.37 -5.82 -16.78
N ASN A 494 33.63 -4.57 -16.39
CA ASN A 494 34.82 -3.82 -16.80
C ASN A 494 36.12 -4.44 -16.28
N TYR A 495 36.04 -5.31 -15.26
CA TYR A 495 37.18 -6.04 -14.73
C TYR A 495 37.32 -7.38 -15.48
N VAL A 496 36.20 -8.01 -15.84
CA VAL A 496 36.17 -9.24 -16.66
C VAL A 496 36.92 -9.05 -17.99
N SER A 497 36.82 -7.87 -18.60
CA SER A 497 37.55 -7.58 -19.85
C SER A 497 39.07 -7.63 -19.72
N LEU A 498 39.63 -7.45 -18.51
CA LEU A 498 41.08 -7.46 -18.25
C LEU A 498 41.64 -8.86 -18.01
N LEU A 499 40.77 -9.80 -17.66
CA LEU A 499 41.13 -11.18 -17.37
C LEU A 499 41.54 -11.90 -18.66
N LYS A 500 42.36 -12.95 -18.59
CA LYS A 500 42.67 -13.83 -19.73
C LYS A 500 42.25 -15.26 -19.44
N SER A 501 41.67 -15.91 -20.44
CA SER A 501 41.21 -17.30 -20.34
C SER A 501 42.38 -18.26 -20.10
N GLY A 502 42.19 -19.21 -19.19
CA GLY A 502 43.20 -20.15 -18.71
C GLY A 502 44.11 -19.62 -17.59
N GLU A 503 44.06 -18.34 -17.25
CA GLU A 503 44.87 -17.75 -16.18
C GLU A 503 44.14 -17.72 -14.83
N ARG A 504 44.91 -17.67 -13.74
CA ARG A 504 44.42 -17.73 -12.35
C ARG A 504 44.57 -16.37 -11.67
N TYR A 505 43.52 -15.93 -10.99
CA TYR A 505 43.45 -14.63 -10.31
C TYR A 505 43.01 -14.78 -8.87
N THR A 506 43.32 -13.79 -8.04
CA THR A 506 42.89 -13.71 -6.64
C THR A 506 42.42 -12.32 -6.32
N LEU A 507 41.19 -12.23 -5.84
CA LEU A 507 40.60 -11.03 -5.27
C LEU A 507 40.98 -10.99 -3.79
N LEU A 508 41.59 -9.91 -3.32
CA LEU A 508 42.10 -9.74 -1.96
C LEU A 508 41.48 -8.49 -1.33
N TRP A 509 40.94 -8.61 -0.12
CA TRP A 509 40.60 -7.45 0.72
C TRP A 509 41.85 -6.99 1.51
N PRO A 510 42.40 -5.79 1.24
CA PRO A 510 43.61 -5.32 1.92
C PRO A 510 43.38 -4.85 3.36
N GLY A 511 42.12 -4.55 3.74
CA GLY A 511 41.76 -3.93 5.01
C GLY A 511 41.57 -2.42 4.87
N GLU A 512 40.63 -1.85 5.63
CA GLU A 512 40.31 -0.41 5.55
C GLU A 512 39.77 0.15 6.88
N ARG A 513 39.83 1.48 7.05
CA ARG A 513 39.32 2.20 8.22
C ARG A 513 38.12 3.06 7.85
N TYR A 514 37.07 3.02 8.67
CA TYR A 514 35.83 3.76 8.46
C TYR A 514 35.55 4.69 9.63
N ALA A 515 35.46 5.99 9.36
CA ALA A 515 35.13 6.99 10.38
C ALA A 515 33.61 7.16 10.55
N THR A 516 32.80 6.78 9.57
CA THR A 516 31.33 6.89 9.60
C THR A 516 30.69 5.61 10.17
N TRP A 517 30.46 5.61 11.48
CA TRP A 517 29.77 4.52 12.22
C TRP A 517 29.20 5.07 13.53
N GLU A 518 28.25 4.38 14.16
CA GLU A 518 27.72 4.81 15.47
C GLU A 518 27.15 3.63 16.28
N TRP A 519 27.16 3.73 17.61
CA TRP A 519 26.39 2.84 18.49
C TRP A 519 24.91 3.28 18.52
N GLY A 520 23.99 2.41 18.12
CA GLY A 520 22.58 2.78 18.04
C GLY A 520 21.75 1.80 17.23
N VAL A 521 20.47 2.14 17.10
CA VAL A 521 19.47 1.38 16.34
C VAL A 521 18.90 2.26 15.24
N ALA A 522 18.56 1.66 14.09
CA ALA A 522 18.20 2.43 12.90
C ALA A 522 16.96 3.32 13.10
N LYS A 523 16.05 2.92 13.99
CA LYS A 523 14.82 3.66 14.33
C LYS A 523 15.04 5.02 15.00
N ASP A 524 16.23 5.25 15.56
CA ASP A 524 16.53 6.52 16.25
C ASP A 524 17.14 7.54 15.27
N HIS A 525 17.42 7.13 14.01
CA HIS A 525 18.05 7.93 12.95
C HIS A 525 17.16 8.03 11.69
N VAL A 526 15.85 8.22 11.86
CA VAL A 526 14.86 8.16 10.74
C VAL A 526 15.11 9.20 9.64
N PHE A 527 15.98 10.20 9.86
CA PHE A 527 16.35 11.23 8.88
C PHE A 527 17.82 11.69 8.96
N ASP A 528 18.67 10.96 9.69
CA ASP A 528 20.03 11.40 10.03
C ASP A 528 21.13 10.67 9.25
N TYR A 529 22.18 11.43 8.90
CA TYR A 529 23.45 10.90 8.42
C TYR A 529 24.19 10.24 9.59
N ILE A 530 24.83 9.08 9.36
CA ILE A 530 25.72 8.50 10.38
C ILE A 530 26.89 9.47 10.60
N PRO A 531 27.08 10.02 11.81
CA PRO A 531 28.12 10.99 12.07
C PRO A 531 29.51 10.38 11.92
N THR A 532 30.47 11.21 11.54
CA THR A 532 31.90 10.86 11.56
C THR A 532 32.39 10.83 13.00
N GLN A 533 32.96 9.71 13.42
CA GLN A 533 33.53 9.49 14.75
C GLN A 533 35.02 9.84 14.77
N ASP A 534 35.48 10.29 15.93
CA ASP A 534 36.91 10.54 16.19
C ASP A 534 37.76 9.26 16.14
N VAL A 535 37.14 8.10 16.41
CA VAL A 535 37.78 6.79 16.38
C VAL A 535 37.23 5.98 15.22
N SER A 536 38.06 5.61 14.26
CA SER A 536 37.63 4.80 13.12
C SER A 536 37.42 3.33 13.49
N LEU A 537 36.35 2.74 12.96
CA LEU A 537 36.13 1.30 12.90
C LEU A 537 37.12 0.68 11.90
N VAL A 538 37.71 -0.47 12.25
CA VAL A 538 38.68 -1.16 11.39
C VAL A 538 38.03 -2.42 10.81
N LEU A 539 38.02 -2.53 9.47
CA LEU A 539 37.65 -3.76 8.79
C LEU A 539 38.94 -4.48 8.35
N PRO A 540 39.34 -5.57 9.03
CA PRO A 540 40.66 -6.17 8.84
C PRO A 540 40.82 -6.78 7.45
N GLY A 541 42.01 -6.65 6.87
CA GLY A 541 42.39 -7.29 5.61
C GLY A 541 42.61 -8.79 5.73
N ARG A 542 42.93 -9.43 4.59
CA ARG A 542 43.26 -10.86 4.36
C ARG A 542 42.21 -11.76 3.70
N PRO A 543 40.90 -11.48 3.70
CA PRO A 543 39.95 -12.29 2.95
C PRO A 543 40.33 -12.36 1.47
N THR A 544 40.39 -13.58 0.92
CA THR A 544 40.76 -13.82 -0.47
C THR A 544 39.77 -14.74 -1.16
N LEU A 545 39.50 -14.47 -2.44
CA LEU A 545 38.76 -15.33 -3.34
C LEU A 545 39.61 -15.62 -4.58
N THR A 546 39.90 -16.89 -4.84
CA THR A 546 40.76 -17.31 -5.96
C THR A 546 39.95 -18.06 -7.00
N PHE A 547 40.13 -17.70 -8.28
CA PHE A 547 39.43 -18.32 -9.39
C PHE A 547 40.30 -18.41 -10.66
N THR A 548 39.96 -19.37 -11.53
CA THR A 548 40.54 -19.54 -12.86
C THR A 548 39.53 -19.08 -13.91
N VAL A 549 40.00 -18.39 -14.95
CA VAL A 549 39.15 -17.80 -15.98
C VAL A 549 38.94 -18.81 -17.11
N GLU A 550 37.69 -19.07 -17.47
CA GLU A 550 37.27 -20.02 -18.49
C GLU A 550 36.62 -19.27 -19.67
N GLU A 551 36.84 -19.77 -20.88
CA GLU A 551 36.24 -19.22 -22.10
C GLU A 551 34.83 -19.76 -22.30
N GLY A 552 33.92 -18.92 -22.81
CA GLY A 552 32.54 -19.31 -23.11
C GLY A 552 31.55 -19.06 -21.97
N GLU A 553 30.42 -19.76 -22.03
CA GLU A 553 29.36 -19.71 -21.02
C GLU A 553 29.53 -20.84 -20.01
N ARG A 554 29.12 -20.59 -18.76
CA ARG A 554 29.07 -21.63 -17.74
C ARG A 554 28.22 -22.80 -18.27
N PRO A 555 28.75 -24.04 -18.32
CA PRO A 555 27.94 -25.20 -18.64
C PRO A 555 26.83 -25.29 -17.60
N SER A 556 25.56 -25.33 -18.04
CA SER A 556 24.43 -25.61 -17.13
C SER A 556 24.73 -26.87 -16.34
N PRO A 557 24.54 -26.85 -15.01
CA PRO A 557 23.26 -27.34 -14.51
C PRO A 557 22.76 -26.63 -13.23
N ILE A 558 21.45 -26.72 -13.01
CA ILE A 558 20.83 -26.63 -11.68
C ILE A 558 21.70 -27.46 -10.70
N SER A 559 22.06 -26.88 -9.55
CA SER A 559 22.19 -27.59 -8.25
C SER A 559 23.53 -27.66 -7.49
N LYS A 560 24.73 -27.27 -7.96
CA LYS A 560 25.94 -27.45 -7.09
C LYS A 560 26.97 -26.33 -7.12
N MET A 561 26.79 -25.33 -6.24
CA MET A 561 27.76 -24.56 -5.40
C MET A 561 26.87 -23.59 -4.58
N LEU A 562 26.89 -23.44 -3.25
CA LEU A 562 27.84 -23.65 -2.15
C LEU A 562 27.23 -24.56 -1.06
N PRO A 563 28.02 -25.30 -0.24
CA PRO A 563 27.51 -25.82 1.04
C PRO A 563 27.32 -24.62 1.97
N MET A 564 26.10 -24.11 2.07
CA MET A 564 25.79 -22.97 2.95
C MET A 564 25.55 -23.46 4.37
N ASP A 565 26.43 -23.02 5.28
CA ASP A 565 26.12 -22.96 6.70
C ASP A 565 25.44 -21.61 6.99
N ASN A 566 24.33 -21.67 7.74
CA ASN A 566 23.28 -20.67 7.82
C ASN A 566 23.76 -19.27 8.27
N SER A 567 22.93 -18.27 7.93
CA SER A 567 22.96 -16.85 8.35
C SER A 567 23.70 -15.84 7.45
N ALA A 568 23.01 -15.40 6.37
CA ALA A 568 22.77 -13.98 6.06
C ALA A 568 22.27 -13.68 4.61
N HIS A 569 21.54 -14.63 4.02
CA HIS A 569 20.31 -14.29 3.31
C HIS A 569 19.15 -14.36 4.32
N THR A 570 18.03 -13.66 4.10
CA THR A 570 16.85 -13.95 4.91
C THR A 570 16.48 -15.42 4.68
N GLU A 571 16.59 -16.24 5.72
CA GLU A 571 16.45 -17.69 5.60
C GLU A 571 15.11 -18.03 4.92
N GLY A 572 15.18 -18.75 3.79
CA GLY A 572 14.01 -19.09 2.97
C GLY A 572 13.61 -18.10 1.86
N ALA A 573 14.34 -16.98 1.66
CA ALA A 573 14.09 -16.05 0.57
C ALA A 573 14.87 -16.40 -0.73
N PRO A 574 14.34 -16.09 -1.93
CA PRO A 574 15.03 -16.24 -3.21
C PRO A 574 16.30 -15.38 -3.31
N ILE A 575 17.28 -15.84 -4.09
CA ILE A 575 18.52 -15.08 -4.33
C ILE A 575 18.42 -14.35 -5.67
N LEU A 576 18.53 -13.02 -5.65
CA LEU A 576 18.54 -12.16 -6.83
C LEU A 576 19.80 -11.30 -6.90
N THR A 577 20.14 -10.86 -8.10
CA THR A 577 21.20 -9.88 -8.35
C THR A 577 20.73 -8.81 -9.33
N ALA A 578 21.24 -7.58 -9.19
CA ALA A 578 20.92 -6.48 -10.09
C ALA A 578 22.12 -5.97 -10.88
N LYS A 579 21.87 -5.48 -12.09
CA LYS A 579 22.86 -4.82 -12.95
C LYS A 579 22.23 -3.60 -13.62
N VAL A 580 22.97 -2.50 -13.71
CA VAL A 580 22.57 -1.32 -14.48
C VAL A 580 23.48 -1.15 -15.68
N ALA A 581 22.91 -0.78 -16.81
CA ALA A 581 23.63 -0.40 -18.02
C ALA A 581 23.10 0.94 -18.55
N CYS A 582 24.00 1.76 -19.08
CA CYS A 582 23.67 2.99 -19.79
C CYS A 582 24.73 3.29 -20.85
N ALA A 583 24.42 4.23 -21.75
CA ALA A 583 25.39 4.68 -22.73
C ALA A 583 26.53 5.45 -22.02
N PRO A 584 27.80 5.32 -22.48
CA PRO A 584 28.94 6.02 -21.86
C PRO A 584 28.84 7.54 -21.99
N THR A 585 28.04 8.03 -22.93
CA THR A 585 27.77 9.45 -23.16
C THR A 585 26.27 9.68 -23.34
N ALA A 586 25.74 10.76 -22.78
CA ALA A 586 24.33 11.17 -22.96
C ALA A 586 24.23 12.62 -23.47
N PRO A 587 23.36 12.90 -24.45
CA PRO A 587 23.23 14.24 -25.03
C PRO A 587 22.43 15.18 -24.11
N LEU A 588 23.00 16.33 -23.76
CA LEU A 588 22.34 17.31 -22.86
C LEU A 588 21.01 17.84 -23.43
N LYS A 589 20.88 17.93 -24.76
CA LYS A 589 19.69 18.51 -25.44
C LYS A 589 18.34 17.87 -25.05
N LYS A 590 18.34 16.66 -24.49
CA LYS A 590 17.11 16.00 -24.01
C LYS A 590 16.89 16.12 -22.50
N GLY A 591 17.90 16.50 -21.71
CA GLY A 591 17.80 16.53 -20.25
C GLY A 591 17.38 15.18 -19.67
N GLU A 592 17.70 14.07 -20.32
CA GLU A 592 17.29 12.72 -19.93
C GLU A 592 18.49 11.75 -20.06
N VAL A 593 18.61 10.80 -19.13
CA VAL A 593 19.52 9.65 -19.24
C VAL A 593 18.71 8.38 -19.42
N THR A 594 19.06 7.58 -20.43
CA THR A 594 18.46 6.27 -20.63
C THR A 594 19.27 5.23 -19.86
N THR A 595 18.64 4.50 -18.94
CA THR A 595 19.27 3.38 -18.24
C THR A 595 18.43 2.11 -18.36
N THR A 596 19.10 0.96 -18.41
CA THR A 596 18.47 -0.35 -18.35
C THR A 596 18.86 -1.04 -17.06
N VAL A 597 17.86 -1.43 -16.27
CA VAL A 597 18.01 -2.25 -15.07
C VAL A 597 17.77 -3.70 -15.45
N TYR A 598 18.64 -4.60 -14.98
CA TYR A 598 18.50 -6.05 -15.10
C TYR A 598 18.44 -6.65 -13.70
N VAL A 599 17.49 -7.56 -13.47
CA VAL A 599 17.40 -8.32 -12.22
C VAL A 599 17.29 -9.80 -12.56
N THR A 600 18.28 -10.56 -12.13
CA THR A 600 18.38 -12.00 -12.40
C THR A 600 18.00 -12.79 -11.16
N TYR A 601 17.08 -13.73 -11.30
CA TYR A 601 16.77 -14.71 -10.26
C TYR A 601 17.67 -15.93 -10.44
N HIS A 602 18.42 -16.32 -9.40
CA HIS A 602 19.37 -17.43 -9.50
C HIS A 602 18.75 -18.75 -9.06
N TYR A 603 18.40 -18.88 -7.77
CA TYR A 603 17.82 -20.10 -7.20
C TYR A 603 17.30 -19.86 -5.78
N GLU A 604 16.55 -20.84 -5.27
CA GLU A 604 16.13 -20.92 -3.87
C GLU A 604 17.21 -21.58 -3.00
N PRO A 605 17.39 -21.16 -1.72
CA PRO A 605 18.32 -21.79 -0.77
C PRO A 605 18.17 -23.33 -0.62
N SER A 606 16.97 -23.88 -0.82
CA SER A 606 16.72 -25.32 -0.74
C SER A 606 17.13 -26.12 -1.99
N GLY A 607 17.56 -25.43 -3.06
CA GLY A 607 17.98 -26.03 -4.32
C GLY A 607 16.84 -26.47 -5.25
N GLN A 608 15.58 -26.17 -4.90
CA GLN A 608 14.43 -26.45 -5.76
C GLN A 608 14.30 -25.42 -6.88
N SER A 609 14.02 -25.90 -8.09
CA SER A 609 13.77 -25.05 -9.26
C SER A 609 12.28 -24.69 -9.31
N ARG A 610 11.90 -23.60 -8.64
CA ARG A 610 10.53 -23.06 -8.66
C ARG A 610 10.50 -21.58 -9.05
N PRO A 611 9.47 -21.14 -9.79
CA PRO A 611 9.31 -19.74 -10.16
C PRO A 611 8.93 -18.88 -8.95
N ILE A 612 9.24 -17.59 -9.05
CA ILE A 612 8.86 -16.56 -8.09
C ILE A 612 8.03 -15.49 -8.79
N THR A 613 7.05 -14.92 -8.08
CA THR A 613 6.37 -13.70 -8.48
C THR A 613 6.69 -12.60 -7.48
N LEU A 614 7.19 -11.46 -7.96
CA LEU A 614 7.63 -10.35 -7.12
C LEU A 614 7.15 -9.01 -7.65
N GLN A 615 6.96 -8.04 -6.74
CA GLN A 615 6.67 -6.66 -7.10
C GLN A 615 7.94 -5.97 -7.63
N ILE A 616 7.84 -5.32 -8.79
CA ILE A 616 8.99 -4.72 -9.49
C ILE A 616 9.03 -3.18 -9.42
N GLN A 617 8.05 -2.54 -8.77
CA GLN A 617 7.91 -1.09 -8.81
C GLN A 617 9.10 -0.34 -8.20
N ASN A 618 9.73 -0.88 -7.14
CA ASN A 618 10.94 -0.32 -6.55
C ASN A 618 12.18 -0.44 -7.47
N LEU A 619 12.15 -1.32 -8.47
CA LEU A 619 13.26 -1.57 -9.39
C LEU A 619 13.24 -0.64 -10.61
N LEU A 620 12.16 0.13 -10.79
CA LEU A 620 11.96 0.99 -11.96
C LEU A 620 12.70 2.34 -11.88
N PHE A 621 13.32 2.66 -10.73
CA PHE A 621 13.88 3.98 -10.46
C PHE A 621 15.32 3.91 -9.94
N PRO A 622 16.30 3.56 -10.81
CA PRO A 622 17.70 3.77 -10.48
C PRO A 622 17.99 5.25 -10.24
N ILE A 623 18.94 5.52 -9.36
CA ILE A 623 19.31 6.88 -8.97
C ILE A 623 20.44 7.35 -9.88
N VAL A 624 20.36 8.62 -10.29
CA VAL A 624 21.39 9.28 -11.10
C VAL A 624 22.03 10.38 -10.27
N TYR A 625 23.35 10.31 -10.11
CA TYR A 625 24.15 11.26 -9.36
C TYR A 625 24.96 12.15 -10.28
N GLU A 626 25.14 13.42 -9.92
CA GLU A 626 26.09 14.35 -10.53
C GLU A 626 27.27 14.60 -9.58
N TRP A 627 28.48 14.61 -10.14
CA TRP A 627 29.67 14.95 -9.39
C TRP A 627 29.95 16.47 -9.44
N ARG A 628 29.89 17.14 -8.28
CA ARG A 628 30.20 18.58 -8.13
C ARG A 628 31.26 18.87 -7.07
N GLY A 629 32.10 17.88 -6.75
CA GLY A 629 32.99 17.89 -5.59
C GLY A 629 32.46 17.04 -4.43
N ILE A 630 31.16 16.78 -4.43
CA ILE A 630 30.45 15.72 -3.71
C ILE A 630 29.45 15.07 -4.67
N TRP A 631 28.97 13.87 -4.35
CA TRP A 631 27.91 13.21 -5.12
C TRP A 631 26.55 13.80 -4.78
N GLU A 632 25.90 14.45 -5.74
CA GLU A 632 24.57 15.01 -5.59
C GLU A 632 23.55 14.14 -6.33
N ASP A 633 22.51 13.69 -5.62
CA ASP A 633 21.36 13.03 -6.24
C ASP A 633 20.64 14.01 -7.17
N CYS A 634 20.62 13.67 -8.45
CA CYS A 634 20.01 14.44 -9.53
C CYS A 634 18.75 13.78 -10.08
N SER A 635 18.31 12.68 -9.47
CA SER A 635 17.03 12.09 -9.79
C SER A 635 15.93 13.13 -9.52
N PRO A 636 14.91 13.22 -10.39
CA PRO A 636 13.79 14.07 -10.11
C PRO A 636 13.09 13.46 -8.90
N ASP A 637 12.93 14.21 -7.81
CA ASP A 637 12.17 13.76 -6.64
C ASP A 637 10.84 13.16 -7.14
N LEU A 638 10.69 11.83 -7.08
CA LEU A 638 9.47 11.13 -7.50
C LEU A 638 8.44 11.11 -6.36
N HIS A 639 8.80 11.65 -5.19
CA HIS A 639 7.92 11.79 -4.02
C HIS A 639 6.98 12.96 -4.19
N GLY A 640 5.99 12.77 -5.07
CA GLY A 640 4.98 13.77 -5.35
C GLY A 640 3.99 13.95 -4.20
N TYR A 641 4.05 15.09 -3.53
CA TYR A 641 2.97 15.80 -2.85
C TYR A 641 1.56 15.36 -3.32
N GLY A 642 0.73 14.90 -2.40
CA GLY A 642 -0.67 14.55 -2.70
C GLY A 642 -1.53 14.50 -1.45
N ILE A 643 -2.74 15.05 -1.55
CA ILE A 643 -3.86 14.68 -0.69
C ILE A 643 -4.54 13.51 -1.39
N TRP A 644 -4.57 12.38 -0.71
CA TRP A 644 -5.05 11.11 -1.23
C TRP A 644 -6.27 10.68 -0.40
N ASP A 645 -7.42 11.27 -0.71
CA ASP A 645 -8.69 10.99 -0.01
C ASP A 645 -9.41 9.75 -0.60
N ASP A 646 -8.84 9.13 -1.64
CA ASP A 646 -9.38 7.91 -2.24
C ASP A 646 -9.03 6.70 -1.36
N PRO A 647 -9.93 5.70 -1.20
CA PRO A 647 -9.61 4.50 -0.43
C PRO A 647 -8.52 3.67 -1.13
N ASP A 648 -7.78 2.92 -0.33
CA ASP A 648 -6.73 2.02 -0.81
C ASP A 648 -7.26 1.03 -1.88
N ILE A 649 -6.39 0.69 -2.83
CA ILE A 649 -6.73 -0.08 -4.02
C ILE A 649 -6.41 -1.55 -3.79
N GLN A 650 -7.33 -2.43 -4.18
CA GLN A 650 -7.10 -3.87 -4.22
C GLN A 650 -6.52 -4.26 -5.58
N ILE A 651 -5.37 -4.94 -5.57
CA ILE A 651 -4.70 -5.45 -6.77
C ILE A 651 -4.42 -6.95 -6.65
N SER A 652 -4.22 -7.61 -7.79
CA SER A 652 -3.81 -9.02 -7.86
C SER A 652 -2.44 -9.13 -8.54
N PRO A 653 -1.43 -9.78 -7.91
CA PRO A 653 -0.12 -10.02 -8.53
C PRO A 653 -0.20 -10.76 -9.88
N GLY A 654 -1.21 -11.62 -10.05
CA GLY A 654 -1.42 -12.32 -11.31
C GLY A 654 -1.81 -11.41 -12.48
N GLN A 655 -2.48 -10.29 -12.21
CA GLN A 655 -3.04 -9.39 -13.22
C GLN A 655 -2.31 -8.05 -13.32
N ASP A 656 -1.72 -7.57 -12.24
CA ASP A 656 -1.10 -6.25 -12.17
C ASP A 656 0.24 -6.22 -12.93
N ARG A 657 0.52 -5.11 -13.62
CA ARG A 657 1.74 -4.93 -14.44
C ARG A 657 2.99 -4.67 -13.60
N ASN A 658 2.82 -4.28 -12.34
CA ASN A 658 3.91 -4.00 -11.41
C ASN A 658 4.44 -5.26 -10.72
N PHE A 659 4.08 -6.45 -11.23
CA PHE A 659 4.60 -7.74 -10.79
C PHE A 659 5.24 -8.50 -11.96
N ALA A 660 6.37 -9.15 -11.70
CA ALA A 660 7.04 -10.02 -12.65
C ALA A 660 7.12 -11.44 -12.10
N CYS A 661 7.03 -12.43 -13.00
CA CYS A 661 7.35 -13.83 -12.71
C CYS A 661 8.72 -14.15 -13.30
N LEU A 662 9.56 -14.83 -12.53
CA LEU A 662 10.88 -15.27 -12.95
C LEU A 662 11.10 -16.74 -12.61
N TYR A 663 11.62 -17.49 -13.57
CA TYR A 663 12.18 -18.82 -13.33
C TYR A 663 13.67 -18.73 -12.95
N PRO A 664 14.22 -19.75 -12.26
CA PRO A 664 15.64 -19.78 -11.95
C PRO A 664 16.51 -19.63 -13.20
N GLY A 665 17.44 -18.68 -13.18
CA GLY A 665 18.29 -18.28 -14.29
C GLY A 665 17.70 -17.18 -15.20
N GLU A 666 16.42 -16.84 -15.07
CA GLU A 666 15.81 -15.79 -15.87
C GLU A 666 16.17 -14.39 -15.36
N THR A 667 16.19 -13.44 -16.30
CA THR A 667 16.49 -12.04 -16.04
C THR A 667 15.33 -11.17 -16.47
N TRP A 668 14.75 -10.44 -15.52
CA TRP A 668 13.85 -9.33 -15.80
C TRP A 668 14.67 -8.10 -16.18
N SER A 669 14.15 -7.27 -17.09
CA SER A 669 14.79 -5.99 -17.41
C SER A 669 13.79 -4.88 -17.71
N PHE A 670 14.20 -3.65 -17.44
CA PHE A 670 13.44 -2.45 -17.73
C PHE A 670 14.37 -1.33 -18.22
N THR A 671 14.03 -0.74 -19.37
CA THR A 671 14.70 0.45 -19.89
C THR A 671 13.81 1.67 -19.67
N GLY A 672 14.33 2.65 -18.94
CA GLY A 672 13.66 3.91 -18.65
C GLY A 672 14.47 5.11 -19.12
N ASN A 673 13.77 6.22 -19.42
CA ASN A 673 14.39 7.53 -19.59
C ASN A 673 14.13 8.35 -18.32
N TYR A 674 15.20 8.83 -17.70
CA TYR A 674 15.14 9.56 -16.43
C TYR A 674 15.48 11.02 -16.68
N GLU A 675 14.50 11.91 -16.48
CA GLU A 675 14.70 13.36 -16.57
C GLU A 675 15.74 13.79 -15.52
N LEU A 676 16.79 14.48 -15.96
CA LEU A 676 17.78 15.08 -15.09
C LEU A 676 17.25 16.40 -14.52
N SER A 677 17.76 16.76 -13.33
CA SER A 677 17.55 18.10 -12.76
C SER A 677 17.93 19.21 -13.75
N GLU A 678 17.15 20.30 -13.78
CA GLU A 678 17.40 21.50 -14.62
C GLU A 678 18.77 22.16 -14.33
N GLU A 679 19.42 21.78 -13.22
CA GLU A 679 20.71 22.30 -12.78
C GLU A 679 21.92 21.57 -13.39
N VAL A 680 21.72 20.37 -13.97
CA VAL A 680 22.82 19.57 -14.52
C VAL A 680 23.41 20.27 -15.74
N GLN A 681 24.74 20.45 -15.76
CA GLN A 681 25.42 21.25 -16.78
C GLN A 681 26.01 20.41 -17.92
N PHE A 682 26.31 21.10 -19.03
CA PHE A 682 27.09 20.52 -20.12
C PHE A 682 28.49 20.12 -19.62
N GLY A 683 28.95 18.91 -19.96
CA GLY A 683 30.23 18.39 -19.50
C GLY A 683 30.22 17.82 -18.08
N SER A 684 29.06 17.78 -17.41
CA SER A 684 28.93 17.13 -16.10
C SER A 684 29.18 15.63 -16.20
N SER A 685 29.88 15.10 -15.18
CA SER A 685 30.11 13.68 -15.00
C SER A 685 29.03 13.09 -14.10
N LEU A 686 28.28 12.13 -14.63
CA LEU A 686 27.18 11.47 -13.92
C LEU A 686 27.52 10.03 -13.56
N ARG A 687 26.84 9.49 -12.55
CA ARG A 687 26.87 8.05 -12.20
C ARG A 687 25.46 7.52 -11.99
N CYS A 688 25.15 6.41 -12.65
CA CYS A 688 23.87 5.71 -12.53
C CYS A 688 24.04 4.44 -11.69
N GLN A 689 23.16 4.20 -10.71
CA GLN A 689 23.17 2.98 -9.91
C GLN A 689 21.76 2.66 -9.38
N LEU A 690 21.38 1.38 -9.34
CA LEU A 690 20.25 0.94 -8.53
C LEU A 690 20.74 0.72 -7.09
N GLY A 691 20.17 1.42 -6.13
CA GLY A 691 20.48 1.20 -4.71
C GLY A 691 19.96 -0.16 -4.22
N GLU A 692 20.44 -0.61 -3.05
CA GLU A 692 19.88 -1.80 -2.41
C GLU A 692 18.38 -1.61 -2.19
N THR A 693 17.61 -2.56 -2.73
CA THR A 693 16.17 -2.42 -2.89
C THR A 693 15.44 -3.54 -2.17
N LYS A 694 14.61 -3.14 -1.20
CA LYS A 694 13.69 -4.05 -0.50
C LYS A 694 12.46 -4.29 -1.37
N ILE A 695 12.06 -5.55 -1.51
CA ILE A 695 10.84 -5.93 -2.22
C ILE A 695 9.72 -6.05 -1.20
N ASN A 696 8.68 -5.22 -1.34
CA ASN A 696 7.59 -5.14 -0.38
C ASN A 696 6.67 -6.36 -0.42
N TRP A 697 6.56 -7.04 -1.57
CA TRP A 697 5.81 -8.28 -1.72
C TRP A 697 6.43 -9.23 -2.73
N TRP A 698 6.48 -10.51 -2.38
CA TRP A 698 6.88 -11.61 -3.25
C TRP A 698 6.30 -12.94 -2.75
N ASP A 699 6.08 -13.89 -3.66
CA ASP A 699 5.66 -15.25 -3.32
C ASP A 699 6.18 -16.29 -4.33
N TRP A 700 6.13 -17.56 -3.95
CA TRP A 700 6.45 -18.69 -4.81
C TRP A 700 5.29 -19.01 -5.75
N GLY A 701 5.63 -19.27 -7.01
CA GLY A 701 4.65 -19.58 -8.04
C GLY A 701 4.68 -18.57 -9.18
N THR A 702 3.90 -18.89 -10.19
CA THR A 702 3.69 -18.07 -11.37
C THR A 702 2.63 -17.01 -11.11
N ARG A 703 2.49 -16.06 -12.03
CA ARG A 703 1.39 -15.10 -12.00
C ARG A 703 0.02 -15.77 -12.01
N ASP A 704 -0.14 -16.92 -12.67
CA ASP A 704 -1.41 -17.65 -12.72
C ASP A 704 -1.80 -18.20 -11.34
N ASP A 705 -0.82 -18.66 -10.56
CA ASP A 705 -1.03 -19.14 -9.19
C ASP A 705 -1.55 -18.02 -8.27
N HIS A 706 -1.21 -16.76 -8.58
CA HIS A 706 -1.58 -15.58 -7.80
C HIS A 706 -2.74 -14.76 -8.38
N LEU A 707 -3.54 -15.31 -9.30
CA LEU A 707 -4.74 -14.64 -9.84
C LEU A 707 -5.80 -14.37 -8.76
N SER A 708 -5.85 -15.21 -7.72
CA SER A 708 -6.81 -15.08 -6.61
C SER A 708 -6.26 -14.31 -5.41
N THR A 709 -4.94 -14.09 -5.37
CA THR A 709 -4.26 -13.30 -4.33
C THR A 709 -4.68 -11.84 -4.44
N LYS A 710 -4.96 -11.21 -3.29
CA LYS A 710 -5.39 -9.81 -3.19
C LYS A 710 -4.47 -9.06 -2.25
N LEU A 711 -3.93 -7.96 -2.75
CA LEU A 711 -3.08 -7.05 -1.99
C LEU A 711 -3.73 -5.66 -1.95
N THR A 712 -3.66 -5.02 -0.80
CA THR A 712 -4.06 -3.62 -0.62
C THR A 712 -2.84 -2.73 -0.85
N VAL A 713 -2.91 -1.83 -1.83
CA VAL A 713 -1.91 -0.78 -2.07
C VAL A 713 -2.53 0.60 -1.84
N PRO A 714 -1.73 1.60 -1.44
CA PRO A 714 -2.27 2.95 -1.29
C PRO A 714 -2.82 3.48 -2.62
N CYS A 715 -3.84 4.33 -2.55
CA CYS A 715 -4.53 4.83 -3.74
C CYS A 715 -3.67 5.71 -4.68
N TRP A 716 -2.49 6.13 -4.23
CA TRP A 716 -1.49 6.81 -5.04
C TRP A 716 -0.61 5.90 -5.87
N MET A 717 -0.84 4.59 -5.83
CA MET A 717 -0.07 3.57 -6.55
C MET A 717 1.44 3.70 -6.27
N GLY A 718 1.80 3.82 -4.99
CA GLY A 718 3.18 3.67 -4.52
C GLY A 718 3.60 2.20 -4.48
N PRO A 719 4.90 1.93 -4.27
CA PRO A 719 5.38 0.56 -4.15
C PRO A 719 4.94 -0.12 -2.83
N GLU A 720 4.41 0.63 -1.88
CA GLU A 720 4.01 0.16 -0.56
C GLU A 720 2.81 -0.82 -0.63
N ILE A 721 2.83 -1.82 0.24
CA ILE A 721 1.74 -2.79 0.41
C ILE A 721 1.19 -2.57 1.82
N ILE A 722 -0.09 -2.21 1.89
CA ILE A 722 -0.78 -1.93 3.16
C ILE A 722 -1.26 -3.23 3.79
N GLU A 723 -1.80 -4.14 2.97
CA GLU A 723 -2.24 -5.46 3.44
C GLU A 723 -1.89 -6.54 2.42
N PRO A 724 -1.21 -7.62 2.85
CA PRO A 724 -0.56 -7.78 4.15
C PRO A 724 0.67 -6.85 4.26
N SER A 725 0.77 -6.06 5.33
CA SER A 725 1.90 -5.15 5.56
C SER A 725 3.22 -5.89 5.85
N ASP A 726 3.15 -7.16 6.23
CA ASP A 726 4.27 -8.03 6.55
C ASP A 726 4.49 -9.14 5.51
N ASN A 727 3.90 -9.02 4.32
CA ASN A 727 3.99 -10.04 3.25
C ASN A 727 3.56 -11.46 3.71
N ASP A 728 2.56 -11.53 4.60
CA ASP A 728 2.09 -12.75 5.28
C ASP A 728 3.20 -13.49 6.06
N GLY A 729 4.14 -12.75 6.64
CA GLY A 729 5.27 -13.30 7.41
C GLY A 729 6.36 -13.95 6.55
N ARG A 730 6.35 -13.76 5.23
CA ARG A 730 7.43 -14.22 4.36
C ARG A 730 8.74 -13.48 4.64
N PRO A 731 9.89 -14.14 4.43
CA PRO A 731 11.17 -13.50 4.67
C PRO A 731 11.38 -12.30 3.72
N LEU A 732 12.00 -11.23 4.24
CA LEU A 732 12.32 -10.03 3.46
C LEU A 732 13.19 -10.39 2.25
N LEU A 733 12.74 -10.00 1.06
CA LEU A 733 13.49 -10.17 -0.18
C LEU A 733 14.24 -8.89 -0.51
N ILE A 734 15.55 -9.01 -0.67
CA ILE A 734 16.45 -7.90 -0.95
C ILE A 734 17.07 -8.13 -2.32
N VAL A 735 16.98 -7.11 -3.17
CA VAL A 735 17.78 -7.01 -4.38
C VAL A 735 19.01 -6.16 -4.03
N PRO A 736 20.23 -6.71 -4.13
CA PRO A 736 21.44 -5.95 -3.79
C PRO A 736 21.60 -4.75 -4.73
N ALA A 737 22.36 -3.75 -4.30
CA ALA A 737 22.72 -2.62 -5.15
C ALA A 737 23.36 -3.12 -6.46
N SER A 738 23.18 -2.39 -7.56
CA SER A 738 23.80 -2.74 -8.84
C SER A 738 25.24 -2.22 -8.94
N ASN A 739 25.93 -2.63 -9.99
CA ASN A 739 27.15 -1.96 -10.45
C ASN A 739 26.86 -0.47 -10.75
N PRO A 740 27.76 0.46 -10.37
CA PRO A 740 27.70 1.84 -10.83
C PRO A 740 28.15 1.93 -12.30
N VAL A 741 27.54 2.84 -13.06
CA VAL A 741 27.96 3.15 -14.44
C VAL A 741 28.14 4.65 -14.60
N ASP A 742 29.34 5.05 -15.03
CA ASP A 742 29.71 6.45 -15.25
C ASP A 742 29.27 6.90 -16.65
N VAL A 743 28.68 8.10 -16.73
CA VAL A 743 28.16 8.70 -17.97
C VAL A 743 28.68 10.12 -18.09
N GLN A 744 29.21 10.47 -19.26
CA GLN A 744 29.59 11.84 -19.59
C GLN A 744 28.47 12.56 -20.33
N LEU A 745 28.11 13.77 -19.90
CA LEU A 745 27.16 14.60 -20.63
C LEU A 745 27.84 15.40 -21.74
N ILE A 746 27.36 15.22 -22.97
CA ILE A 746 27.93 15.80 -24.20
C ILE A 746 26.94 16.60 -25.03
#